data_AF-A0A9P3C8N9-F1
#
_entry.id   AF-A0A9P3C8N9-F1
#
_cell.length_a   1.000
_cell.length_b   1.000
_cell.length_c   1.000
_cell.angle_alpha   90.00
_cell.angle_beta   90.00
_cell.angle_gamma   90.00
#
_symmetry.space_group_name_H-M   'P 1'
#
loop_
_entity.id
_entity.type
_entity.pdbx_description
1 polymer ?
#
loop_
_entity_poly.entity_id
_entity_poly.type
_entity_poly.pdbx_seq_one_letter_code
_entity_poly.pdbx_strand_id
1 'polypeptide(L)'
;MEGEPPRVANAIPSVNNIIEHDSLFAYLANIQDAVLDGPLTSRSPLAKLYLYNDDEFPHNRLLRDVSGLSTFAIRTKVHIGDVNRGVAVTTVPALNGGGYQDCRIYTRFVNCLTAPAIRLEARFRKRYGVKSMVFHKLVLDFHFNDCEGKQLFDFASRPDAPGRNLSINFIANGATCEGMNISRELSITQRAVLNTLRSLVASGTRQSLHLELLARSAPASDVAALKQVLQRLPGGSGPLLRTIGCPEYHNFAPDFQSTLNPLSLLQRSPPLPFVPLYSGDTFASMRDYEAQQRNAISSPYYEQQKNLELFAKCTDHKVVLYKVEDFVVIAMNLDPYMRRLGGSDSAKFSRFPKEMEIKLNLRFRAPEGQEDDFLTNIVAHHEPLTMSLPKHDAYFVVTSHDPKLFQRFLCTPGHCPPRTCKVYKLEPHRNLYLYKSLQDALGAFTRGDKFAHLHQIILNQLHDGIPVINFTNGLSASTDTLDDAKNWLRSCRLWNKEQLQAIEDMHAAKGRLQIITGVAGTGKTTLQIAQALYMVKMGGRALCTATGNSNADHWAREAHELIAETFNLGIRAYRLYPASRGVNIKTLQKAQVKWKRAGHARGGRTSSLEDLMFRLFDENNSDFDFSIEKAVLEEAEKGQLSYNFRPDARIPLKVNAWEHLRSYMKKIQKGEFQWRNGSSDVRGLDRIYEVCKGHLVALADIIITTNGNARCSELREYWGRAEALFGSHNSEVYPQVQPIPALGVFIDEAGKEQEINIINTLTSPGLFRKPDIVILYGDDRQLGPVNTCSSEKFQIALYLDRLNISLLSRLINQGFPHNKLLEQHRMHPAISKNPNEMFYDGMLIDAPAVKCDLNSALPGFSTILHNIVAQSFSAGAPRAAYLQNATDAQARLHWIEMAVAKVSFVKGSQAILDHINLFFDKIFPQLQKYFGKRMHKEVMIIAAYSNALNQYENRFSEHRKRHPLLDISSYPRVLTVDASQGQEANMVIVDGSMQYADKMSPFLQDRGRANVAMTRAKHVLWILGGPMGIKDRRNSDMKPSPFVRLKRRLGLAGQVHRFS
;
A
#
# COMPACT_ATOMS: atom_id res chain seq x y z
N MET A 1 -32.16 48.88 -38.88
CA MET A 1 -31.98 48.02 -40.06
C MET A 1 -30.85 47.05 -39.72
N GLU A 2 -31.16 45.97 -39.01
CA GLU A 2 -31.76 44.71 -39.52
C GLU A 2 -30.71 43.81 -40.18
N GLY A 3 -30.64 42.56 -39.72
CA GLY A 3 -29.96 41.46 -40.42
C GLY A 3 -29.25 40.47 -39.50
N GLU A 4 -29.87 39.32 -39.24
CA GLU A 4 -29.39 38.16 -38.46
C GLU A 4 -28.01 37.59 -38.87
N PRO A 5 -27.35 36.80 -37.99
CA PRO A 5 -26.13 36.04 -38.33
C PRO A 5 -26.46 34.64 -38.91
N PRO A 6 -25.75 34.15 -39.95
CA PRO A 6 -25.85 32.75 -40.36
C PRO A 6 -24.81 31.85 -39.66
N ARG A 7 -25.18 30.57 -39.59
CA ARG A 7 -24.62 29.50 -38.75
C ARG A 7 -23.22 29.04 -39.16
N VAL A 8 -22.39 28.73 -38.15
CA VAL A 8 -21.09 28.05 -38.25
C VAL A 8 -21.30 26.56 -38.51
N ALA A 9 -20.76 26.04 -39.61
CA ALA A 9 -20.50 24.63 -39.82
C ALA A 9 -18.98 24.42 -39.96
N ASN A 10 -18.39 23.74 -38.97
CA ASN A 10 -16.98 23.34 -38.97
C ASN A 10 -16.74 22.26 -40.06
N ALA A 11 -15.99 22.61 -41.10
CA ALA A 11 -15.32 21.66 -41.99
C ALA A 11 -13.81 21.70 -41.70
N ILE A 12 -13.25 20.56 -41.33
CA ILE A 12 -11.82 20.36 -41.07
C ILE A 12 -11.09 20.14 -42.42
N PRO A 13 -9.91 20.75 -42.67
CA PRO A 13 -9.15 20.56 -43.90
C PRO A 13 -8.50 19.17 -44.02
N SER A 14 -8.36 18.70 -45.27
CA SER A 14 -7.74 17.44 -45.68
C SER A 14 -6.24 17.39 -45.37
N VAL A 15 -5.80 16.25 -44.82
CA VAL A 15 -4.40 15.92 -44.52
C VAL A 15 -3.89 14.95 -45.60
N ASN A 16 -3.23 15.47 -46.63
CA ASN A 16 -2.31 14.71 -47.47
C ASN A 16 -0.89 15.22 -47.17
N ASN A 17 -0.26 14.63 -46.16
CA ASN A 17 1.18 14.54 -45.95
C ASN A 17 1.40 13.32 -45.04
N ILE A 18 1.50 12.17 -45.70
CA ILE A 18 1.75 10.87 -45.06
C ILE A 18 3.24 10.84 -44.69
N ILE A 19 3.47 10.73 -43.38
CA ILE A 19 4.75 10.41 -42.76
C ILE A 19 5.11 8.97 -43.13
N GLU A 20 6.28 8.74 -43.72
CA GLU A 20 6.82 7.40 -43.94
C GLU A 20 7.00 6.67 -42.59
N HIS A 21 6.22 5.61 -42.39
CA HIS A 21 6.18 4.81 -41.17
C HIS A 21 7.15 3.60 -41.25
N ASP A 22 8.45 3.84 -41.11
CA ASP A 22 9.46 2.77 -41.01
C ASP A 22 9.52 2.11 -39.61
N SER A 23 8.92 2.71 -38.57
CA SER A 23 9.07 2.23 -37.19
C SER A 23 8.10 1.12 -36.76
N LEU A 24 7.00 0.91 -37.49
CA LEU A 24 5.96 -0.07 -37.08
C LEU A 24 6.31 -1.51 -37.49
N PHE A 25 7.17 -1.67 -38.50
CA PHE A 25 7.51 -2.96 -39.10
C PHE A 25 8.99 -3.35 -38.91
N ALA A 26 9.78 -2.53 -38.23
CA ALA A 26 11.21 -2.76 -37.99
C ALA A 26 11.51 -4.11 -37.29
N TYR A 27 10.58 -4.64 -36.49
CA TYR A 27 10.74 -5.94 -35.82
C TYR A 27 10.71 -7.14 -36.79
N LEU A 28 10.14 -6.98 -38.00
CA LEU A 28 10.07 -8.05 -39.00
C LEU A 28 11.45 -8.46 -39.53
N ALA A 29 12.43 -7.55 -39.50
CA ALA A 29 13.82 -7.83 -39.88
C ALA A 29 14.51 -8.87 -38.94
N ASN A 30 13.96 -9.08 -37.74
CA ASN A 30 14.53 -9.95 -36.70
C ASN A 30 13.77 -11.28 -36.55
N ILE A 31 12.78 -11.56 -37.41
CA ILE A 31 12.04 -12.83 -37.44
C ILE A 31 12.54 -13.67 -38.62
N GLN A 32 13.07 -14.85 -38.35
CA GLN A 32 13.41 -15.85 -39.37
C GLN A 32 12.15 -16.58 -39.85
N ASP A 33 11.99 -16.68 -41.17
CA ASP A 33 10.94 -17.47 -41.80
C ASP A 33 11.15 -18.95 -41.47
N ALA A 34 10.18 -19.58 -40.81
CA ALA A 34 10.29 -20.96 -40.34
C ALA A 34 10.36 -22.02 -41.47
N VAL A 35 10.15 -21.62 -42.73
CA VAL A 35 10.24 -22.49 -43.92
C VAL A 35 11.52 -22.24 -44.71
N LEU A 36 12.05 -21.01 -44.71
CA LEU A 36 13.21 -20.61 -45.52
C LEU A 36 14.48 -20.36 -44.70
N ASP A 37 14.38 -20.35 -43.36
CA ASP A 37 15.46 -20.17 -42.38
C ASP A 37 16.31 -18.88 -42.55
N GLY A 38 15.74 -17.87 -43.22
CA GLY A 38 16.35 -16.54 -43.44
C GLY A 38 15.43 -15.37 -43.02
N PRO A 39 15.92 -14.12 -43.07
CA PRO A 39 15.16 -12.93 -42.67
C PRO A 39 13.90 -12.74 -43.54
N LEU A 40 12.81 -12.29 -42.91
CA LEU A 40 11.54 -11.99 -43.55
C LEU A 40 11.69 -10.84 -44.57
N THR A 41 11.44 -11.11 -45.85
CA THR A 41 11.46 -10.11 -46.95
C THR A 41 10.06 -9.82 -47.46
N SER A 42 9.88 -8.75 -48.24
CA SER A 42 8.60 -8.44 -48.92
C SER A 42 8.13 -9.52 -49.91
N ARG A 43 9.01 -10.48 -50.24
CA ARG A 43 8.70 -11.65 -51.07
C ARG A 43 8.44 -12.93 -50.24
N SER A 44 8.69 -12.91 -48.93
CA SER A 44 8.46 -14.06 -48.04
C SER A 44 6.95 -14.34 -47.88
N PRO A 45 6.50 -15.60 -47.98
CA PRO A 45 5.07 -15.96 -47.85
C PRO A 45 4.46 -15.51 -46.52
N LEU A 46 5.27 -15.43 -45.47
CA LEU A 46 4.89 -14.94 -44.15
C LEU A 46 4.65 -13.41 -44.11
N ALA A 47 5.33 -12.61 -44.94
CA ALA A 47 5.13 -11.15 -45.00
C ALA A 47 3.77 -10.79 -45.62
N LYS A 48 3.27 -11.60 -46.56
CA LYS A 48 1.92 -11.45 -47.15
C LYS A 48 0.79 -11.70 -46.14
N LEU A 49 1.08 -12.28 -44.98
CA LEU A 49 0.11 -12.52 -43.90
C LEU A 49 -0.01 -11.37 -42.88
N TYR A 50 0.75 -10.26 -43.02
CA TYR A 50 0.76 -9.19 -42.02
C TYR A 50 0.48 -7.77 -42.54
N LEU A 51 0.09 -7.60 -43.81
CA LEU A 51 -0.46 -6.33 -44.29
C LEU A 51 -1.88 -6.16 -43.72
N TYR A 52 -2.04 -5.17 -42.84
CA TYR A 52 -3.28 -4.84 -42.15
C TYR A 52 -3.82 -3.53 -42.73
N ASN A 53 -4.98 -3.63 -43.39
CA ASN A 53 -5.71 -2.60 -44.15
C ASN A 53 -5.25 -2.36 -45.59
N ASP A 54 -5.51 -3.35 -46.44
CA ASP A 54 -5.90 -3.06 -47.82
C ASP A 54 -7.27 -3.70 -48.05
N ASP A 55 -8.20 -2.97 -48.66
CA ASP A 55 -9.55 -3.46 -48.99
C ASP A 55 -9.52 -4.61 -50.02
N GLU A 56 -8.34 -4.98 -50.52
CA GLU A 56 -8.12 -6.04 -51.51
C GLU A 56 -7.94 -7.47 -50.94
N PHE A 57 -7.69 -7.70 -49.64
CA PHE A 57 -7.38 -9.07 -49.13
C PHE A 57 -8.16 -9.55 -47.88
N PRO A 58 -9.33 -10.19 -48.05
CA PRO A 58 -10.27 -10.56 -46.97
C PRO A 58 -9.96 -11.85 -46.17
N HIS A 59 -8.73 -12.38 -46.21
CA HIS A 59 -8.45 -13.78 -45.75
C HIS A 59 -7.43 -13.97 -44.63
N ASN A 60 -7.22 -12.97 -43.78
CA ASN A 60 -6.25 -13.04 -42.67
C ASN A 60 -6.81 -13.58 -41.33
N ARG A 61 -7.65 -14.64 -41.41
CA ARG A 61 -8.44 -15.14 -40.27
C ARG A 61 -7.59 -15.93 -39.26
N LEU A 62 -6.67 -16.76 -39.73
CA LEU A 62 -5.78 -17.56 -38.87
C LEU A 62 -4.98 -16.69 -37.89
N LEU A 63 -4.45 -15.57 -38.35
CA LEU A 63 -3.69 -14.67 -37.50
C LEU A 63 -4.57 -14.02 -36.41
N ARG A 64 -5.80 -13.64 -36.74
CA ARG A 64 -6.80 -13.17 -35.76
C ARG A 64 -7.13 -14.27 -34.76
N ASP A 65 -7.19 -15.52 -35.20
CA ASP A 65 -7.50 -16.68 -34.35
C ASP A 65 -6.37 -16.96 -33.35
N VAL A 66 -5.10 -16.94 -33.79
CA VAL A 66 -3.94 -17.28 -32.94
C VAL A 66 -3.51 -16.10 -32.04
N SER A 67 -3.76 -14.86 -32.44
CA SER A 67 -3.54 -13.65 -31.61
C SER A 67 -4.64 -13.37 -30.58
N GLY A 68 -5.75 -14.11 -30.62
CA GLY A 68 -6.90 -13.92 -29.72
C GLY A 68 -7.80 -12.73 -30.07
N LEU A 69 -7.67 -12.16 -31.27
CA LEU A 69 -8.52 -11.08 -31.79
C LEU A 69 -9.79 -11.59 -32.50
N SER A 70 -9.91 -12.89 -32.73
CA SER A 70 -11.06 -13.52 -33.37
C SER A 70 -12.20 -13.90 -32.42
N THR A 71 -13.40 -14.05 -32.98
CA THR A 71 -14.66 -14.33 -32.28
C THR A 71 -15.11 -15.79 -32.33
N PHE A 72 -14.37 -16.69 -33.00
CA PHE A 72 -14.78 -18.09 -33.16
C PHE A 72 -14.93 -18.78 -31.80
N ALA A 73 -16.02 -19.53 -31.64
CA ALA A 73 -16.34 -20.22 -30.39
C ALA A 73 -17.15 -21.48 -30.70
N ILE A 74 -16.55 -22.65 -30.48
CA ILE A 74 -17.20 -23.92 -30.80
C ILE A 74 -17.96 -24.41 -29.58
N ARG A 75 -19.23 -24.77 -29.74
CA ARG A 75 -20.02 -25.30 -28.65
C ARG A 75 -19.44 -26.64 -28.18
N THR A 76 -19.35 -26.84 -26.86
CA THR A 76 -18.62 -27.97 -26.28
C THR A 76 -19.39 -28.63 -25.16
N LYS A 77 -19.28 -29.96 -25.05
CA LYS A 77 -19.56 -30.69 -23.81
C LYS A 77 -18.24 -31.00 -23.11
N VAL A 78 -18.21 -30.79 -21.80
CA VAL A 78 -17.02 -31.02 -20.98
C VAL A 78 -17.25 -32.26 -20.15
N HIS A 79 -16.37 -33.24 -20.29
CA HIS A 79 -16.34 -34.47 -19.52
C HIS A 79 -15.14 -34.39 -18.55
N ILE A 80 -15.39 -34.54 -17.26
CA ILE A 80 -14.42 -34.31 -16.19
C ILE A 80 -14.22 -35.61 -15.40
N GLY A 81 -12.99 -36.10 -15.32
CA GLY A 81 -12.62 -37.29 -14.54
C GLY A 81 -11.47 -37.01 -13.56
N ASP A 82 -11.45 -37.75 -12.44
CA ASP A 82 -10.34 -37.73 -11.47
C ASP A 82 -9.29 -38.79 -11.85
N VAL A 83 -8.06 -38.35 -12.11
CA VAL A 83 -6.96 -39.23 -12.54
C VAL A 83 -6.56 -40.23 -11.44
N ASN A 84 -6.77 -39.89 -10.17
CA ASN A 84 -6.31 -40.68 -9.02
C ASN A 84 -7.37 -41.62 -8.44
N ARG A 85 -8.65 -41.50 -8.85
CA ARG A 85 -9.79 -42.22 -8.21
C ARG A 85 -10.54 -43.19 -9.11
N GLY A 86 -10.18 -43.34 -10.38
CA GLY A 86 -10.62 -44.44 -11.23
C GLY A 86 -12.13 -44.57 -11.55
N VAL A 87 -13.04 -43.68 -11.13
CA VAL A 87 -14.49 -43.74 -11.48
C VAL A 87 -15.18 -42.36 -11.54
N ALA A 88 -16.22 -42.29 -12.40
CA ALA A 88 -17.27 -41.27 -12.65
C ALA A 88 -16.89 -39.99 -13.41
N VAL A 89 -17.12 -40.01 -14.73
CA VAL A 89 -16.99 -38.85 -15.62
C VAL A 89 -18.20 -37.92 -15.44
N THR A 90 -18.01 -36.76 -14.81
CA THR A 90 -19.05 -35.73 -14.72
C THR A 90 -19.16 -34.98 -16.05
N THR A 91 -20.34 -34.94 -16.65
CA THR A 91 -20.57 -34.24 -17.93
C THR A 91 -21.27 -32.91 -17.71
N VAL A 92 -20.73 -31.83 -18.27
CA VAL A 92 -21.26 -30.48 -18.14
C VAL A 92 -21.53 -29.87 -19.53
N PRO A 93 -22.74 -29.35 -19.79
CA PRO A 93 -23.94 -29.37 -18.93
C PRO A 93 -24.60 -30.77 -18.85
N ALA A 94 -25.22 -31.11 -17.71
CA ALA A 94 -25.86 -32.40 -17.46
C ALA A 94 -27.15 -32.62 -18.28
N LEU A 95 -27.33 -33.83 -18.81
CA LEU A 95 -28.48 -34.26 -19.62
C LEU A 95 -29.62 -34.81 -18.73
N ASN A 96 -30.21 -34.02 -17.83
CA ASN A 96 -31.43 -34.45 -17.13
C ASN A 96 -32.56 -33.43 -17.31
N GLY A 97 -33.59 -33.82 -18.06
CA GLY A 97 -34.98 -33.36 -17.91
C GLY A 97 -35.37 -31.94 -18.35
N GLY A 98 -34.50 -31.16 -19.01
CA GLY A 98 -34.86 -29.77 -19.34
C GLY A 98 -33.93 -29.02 -20.29
N GLY A 99 -33.27 -29.69 -21.24
CA GLY A 99 -32.60 -29.06 -22.37
C GLY A 99 -31.39 -28.15 -22.06
N TYR A 100 -30.55 -27.95 -23.06
CA TYR A 100 -29.38 -27.05 -23.08
C TYR A 100 -29.67 -25.54 -22.89
N GLN A 101 -30.80 -25.19 -22.28
CA GLN A 101 -31.37 -23.86 -22.44
C GLN A 101 -30.84 -22.83 -21.44
N ASP A 102 -30.42 -23.28 -20.25
CA ASP A 102 -30.04 -22.38 -19.15
C ASP A 102 -28.54 -22.08 -19.05
N CYS A 103 -27.68 -22.92 -19.65
CA CYS A 103 -26.24 -22.69 -19.76
C CYS A 103 -25.67 -23.35 -21.03
N ARG A 104 -24.80 -22.62 -21.74
CA ARG A 104 -24.07 -23.13 -22.91
C ARG A 104 -22.57 -22.94 -22.74
N ILE A 105 -21.80 -23.99 -22.96
CA ILE A 105 -20.33 -23.95 -22.88
C ILE A 105 -19.76 -23.91 -24.31
N TYR A 106 -18.75 -23.07 -24.47
CA TYR A 106 -18.00 -22.89 -25.71
C TYR A 106 -16.51 -23.08 -25.45
N THR A 107 -15.80 -23.69 -26.37
CA THR A 107 -14.33 -23.80 -26.35
C THR A 107 -13.74 -22.94 -27.45
N ARG A 108 -12.61 -22.31 -27.12
CA ARG A 108 -11.71 -21.64 -28.08
C ARG A 108 -10.27 -21.69 -27.57
N PHE A 109 -9.34 -21.31 -28.43
CA PHE A 109 -7.95 -21.10 -28.07
C PHE A 109 -7.69 -19.60 -27.92
N VAL A 110 -6.86 -19.22 -26.94
CA VAL A 110 -6.47 -17.82 -26.70
C VAL A 110 -4.97 -17.72 -26.48
N ASN A 111 -4.44 -16.51 -26.69
CA ASN A 111 -3.05 -16.15 -26.38
C ASN A 111 -2.00 -17.09 -27.01
N CYS A 112 -2.31 -17.70 -28.17
CA CYS A 112 -1.45 -18.74 -28.75
C CYS A 112 -0.09 -18.23 -29.22
N LEU A 113 0.07 -16.91 -29.40
CA LEU A 113 1.35 -16.25 -29.70
C LEU A 113 2.15 -15.79 -28.47
N THR A 114 1.59 -15.89 -27.26
CA THR A 114 2.26 -15.39 -26.04
C THR A 114 2.24 -16.42 -24.91
N ALA A 115 1.05 -16.85 -24.48
CA ALA A 115 0.83 -17.84 -23.44
C ALA A 115 -0.36 -18.74 -23.85
N PRO A 116 -0.13 -19.77 -24.69
CA PRO A 116 -1.21 -20.56 -25.26
C PRO A 116 -2.10 -21.16 -24.17
N ALA A 117 -3.41 -21.02 -24.32
CA ALA A 117 -4.40 -21.58 -23.40
C ALA A 117 -5.68 -22.05 -24.10
N ILE A 118 -6.28 -23.11 -23.55
CA ILE A 118 -7.63 -23.57 -23.92
C ILE A 118 -8.64 -22.82 -23.04
N ARG A 119 -9.55 -22.06 -23.68
CA ARG A 119 -10.58 -21.28 -23.01
C ARG A 119 -11.93 -21.99 -23.09
N LEU A 120 -12.52 -22.33 -21.93
CA LEU A 120 -13.92 -22.70 -21.78
C LEU A 120 -14.75 -21.49 -21.38
N GLU A 121 -15.85 -21.24 -22.06
CA GLU A 121 -16.75 -20.12 -21.81
C GLU A 121 -18.17 -20.63 -21.58
N ALA A 122 -18.61 -20.59 -20.32
CA ALA A 122 -19.97 -20.91 -19.89
C ALA A 122 -20.86 -19.66 -19.89
N ARG A 123 -21.87 -19.63 -20.76
CA ARG A 123 -22.86 -18.55 -20.88
C ARG A 123 -24.16 -18.95 -20.20
N PHE A 124 -24.47 -18.31 -19.06
CA PHE A 124 -25.71 -18.52 -18.30
C PHE A 124 -26.82 -17.65 -18.87
N ARG A 125 -27.99 -18.26 -19.09
CA ARG A 125 -29.13 -17.64 -19.78
C ARG A 125 -30.36 -17.59 -18.89
N LYS A 126 -31.17 -16.53 -19.02
CA LYS A 126 -32.48 -16.43 -18.36
C LYS A 126 -33.55 -16.16 -19.42
N ARG A 127 -34.70 -16.81 -19.27
CA ARG A 127 -35.87 -16.62 -20.13
C ARG A 127 -36.68 -15.43 -19.64
N TYR A 128 -37.02 -14.54 -20.56
CA TYR A 128 -37.94 -13.43 -20.36
C TYR A 128 -39.00 -13.53 -21.46
N GLY A 129 -40.12 -14.19 -21.16
CA GLY A 129 -41.11 -14.59 -22.16
C GLY A 129 -40.48 -15.50 -23.22
N VAL A 130 -40.59 -15.12 -24.50
CA VAL A 130 -40.04 -15.87 -25.66
C VAL A 130 -38.54 -15.62 -25.89
N LYS A 131 -37.96 -14.55 -25.30
CA LYS A 131 -36.55 -14.19 -25.49
C LYS A 131 -35.66 -14.81 -24.41
N SER A 132 -34.54 -15.42 -24.82
CA SER A 132 -33.52 -15.97 -23.91
C SER A 132 -32.26 -15.11 -23.98
N MET A 133 -31.93 -14.39 -22.90
CA MET A 133 -30.77 -13.49 -22.83
C MET A 133 -29.65 -14.10 -21.97
N VAL A 134 -28.40 -13.95 -22.41
CA VAL A 134 -27.23 -14.26 -21.58
C VAL A 134 -27.10 -13.16 -20.54
N PHE A 135 -27.28 -13.49 -19.26
CA PHE A 135 -27.16 -12.52 -18.17
C PHE A 135 -25.81 -12.61 -17.45
N HIS A 136 -25.07 -13.70 -17.65
CA HIS A 136 -23.78 -13.91 -17.04
C HIS A 136 -22.89 -14.83 -17.87
N LYS A 137 -21.58 -14.58 -17.81
CA LYS A 137 -20.55 -15.35 -18.51
C LYS A 137 -19.46 -15.72 -17.52
N LEU A 138 -19.12 -17.00 -17.50
CA LEU A 138 -18.01 -17.59 -16.76
C LEU A 138 -17.00 -18.11 -17.77
N VAL A 139 -15.72 -17.87 -17.53
CA VAL A 139 -14.61 -18.29 -18.38
C VAL A 139 -13.63 -19.10 -17.54
N LEU A 140 -13.08 -20.18 -18.09
CA LEU A 140 -11.98 -20.96 -17.53
C LEU A 140 -10.86 -21.03 -18.57
N ASP A 141 -9.62 -20.64 -18.26
CA ASP A 141 -8.46 -20.85 -19.14
C ASP A 141 -7.51 -21.89 -18.57
N PHE A 142 -7.12 -22.84 -19.42
CA PHE A 142 -6.17 -23.91 -19.12
C PHE A 142 -4.88 -23.68 -19.91
N HIS A 143 -3.79 -23.37 -19.21
CA HIS A 143 -2.50 -23.00 -19.78
C HIS A 143 -1.69 -24.22 -20.23
N PHE A 144 -1.00 -24.12 -21.38
CA PHE A 144 -0.21 -25.21 -21.96
C PHE A 144 1.12 -25.46 -21.22
N ASN A 145 1.76 -24.40 -20.73
CA ASN A 145 3.03 -24.48 -20.02
C ASN A 145 2.86 -23.93 -18.60
N ASP A 146 3.78 -24.29 -17.71
CA ASP A 146 3.97 -23.56 -16.45
C ASP A 146 4.86 -22.34 -16.69
N CYS A 147 5.01 -21.53 -15.65
CA CYS A 147 5.78 -20.29 -15.69
C CYS A 147 7.27 -20.51 -16.04
N GLU A 148 7.78 -21.74 -15.90
CA GLU A 148 9.16 -22.12 -16.23
C GLU A 148 9.29 -22.72 -17.64
N GLY A 149 8.17 -22.77 -18.39
CA GLY A 149 8.13 -23.30 -19.75
C GLY A 149 7.96 -24.81 -19.84
N LYS A 150 7.80 -25.50 -18.71
CA LYS A 150 7.50 -26.93 -18.72
C LYS A 150 6.04 -27.14 -19.09
N GLN A 151 5.82 -27.95 -20.11
CA GLN A 151 4.48 -28.27 -20.59
C GLN A 151 3.66 -28.94 -19.47
N LEU A 152 2.50 -28.36 -19.14
CA LEU A 152 1.64 -28.79 -18.04
C LEU A 152 0.68 -29.91 -18.42
N PHE A 153 0.44 -30.12 -19.72
CA PHE A 153 -0.50 -31.14 -20.18
C PHE A 153 -0.10 -31.79 -21.50
N ASP A 154 -0.44 -33.08 -21.62
CA ASP A 154 -0.35 -33.84 -22.86
C ASP A 154 -1.57 -33.54 -23.72
N PHE A 155 -1.36 -32.99 -24.91
CA PHE A 155 -2.42 -32.64 -25.85
C PHE A 155 -2.59 -33.75 -26.88
N ALA A 156 -3.78 -34.33 -26.94
CA ALA A 156 -4.17 -35.24 -28.00
C ALA A 156 -5.48 -34.78 -28.63
N SER A 157 -5.41 -34.20 -29.82
CA SER A 157 -6.59 -34.05 -30.69
C SER A 157 -6.68 -35.25 -31.61
N ARG A 158 -7.79 -35.99 -31.57
CA ARG A 158 -8.04 -37.05 -32.57
C ARG A 158 -8.81 -36.44 -33.75
N PRO A 159 -8.32 -36.58 -35.00
CA PRO A 159 -9.09 -36.20 -36.17
C PRO A 159 -10.42 -36.95 -36.22
N ASP A 160 -11.41 -36.31 -36.84
CA ASP A 160 -12.74 -36.83 -37.12
C ASP A 160 -12.64 -38.18 -37.85
N ALA A 161 -12.84 -39.29 -37.14
CA ALA A 161 -13.16 -40.55 -37.79
C ALA A 161 -14.60 -40.41 -38.35
N PRO A 162 -14.91 -40.85 -39.58
CA PRO A 162 -16.19 -40.59 -40.23
C PRO A 162 -17.37 -40.89 -39.30
N GLY A 163 -18.04 -39.83 -38.82
CA GLY A 163 -19.22 -39.95 -37.96
C GLY A 163 -19.04 -39.56 -36.47
N ARG A 164 -17.85 -39.14 -36.00
CA ARG A 164 -17.64 -38.73 -34.58
C ARG A 164 -17.38 -37.22 -34.42
N ASN A 165 -17.79 -36.63 -33.29
CA ASN A 165 -17.47 -35.24 -32.97
C ASN A 165 -15.97 -35.08 -32.67
N LEU A 166 -15.38 -33.96 -33.09
CA LEU A 166 -13.99 -33.60 -32.77
C LEU A 166 -13.80 -33.51 -31.25
N SER A 167 -12.74 -34.12 -30.72
CA SER A 167 -12.48 -34.14 -29.27
C SER A 167 -11.08 -33.65 -28.93
N ILE A 168 -10.97 -32.95 -27.80
CA ILE A 168 -9.70 -32.50 -27.21
C ILE A 168 -9.59 -33.14 -25.83
N ASN A 169 -8.49 -33.83 -25.56
CA ASN A 169 -8.21 -34.45 -24.27
C ASN A 169 -6.93 -33.87 -23.66
N PHE A 170 -6.98 -33.54 -22.37
CA PHE A 170 -5.82 -33.08 -21.62
C PHE A 170 -5.98 -33.29 -20.10
N ILE A 171 -4.86 -33.34 -19.37
CA ILE A 171 -4.84 -33.38 -17.91
C ILE A 171 -4.44 -32.00 -17.41
N ALA A 172 -5.26 -31.36 -16.56
CA ALA A 172 -4.98 -30.04 -16.01
C ALA A 172 -4.76 -30.05 -14.49
N ASN A 173 -3.93 -29.12 -14.01
CA ASN A 173 -3.68 -28.85 -12.58
C ASN A 173 -4.51 -27.67 -12.05
N GLY A 174 -5.63 -27.35 -12.70
CA GLY A 174 -6.49 -26.21 -12.40
C GLY A 174 -6.55 -25.19 -13.54
N ALA A 175 -7.66 -24.46 -13.62
CA ALA A 175 -7.84 -23.33 -14.55
C ALA A 175 -7.82 -21.98 -13.84
N THR A 176 -7.34 -20.96 -14.54
CA THR A 176 -7.69 -19.57 -14.24
C THR A 176 -9.15 -19.33 -14.66
N CYS A 177 -9.88 -18.41 -14.02
CA CYS A 177 -11.27 -18.15 -14.38
C CYS A 177 -11.84 -16.73 -14.21
N GLU A 178 -12.52 -16.21 -15.21
CA GLU A 178 -13.28 -14.95 -15.11
C GLU A 178 -14.76 -15.24 -14.84
N GLY A 179 -15.42 -14.41 -14.02
CA GLY A 179 -16.88 -14.48 -13.83
C GLY A 179 -17.37 -15.49 -12.79
N MET A 180 -16.54 -15.92 -11.83
CA MET A 180 -17.00 -16.82 -10.75
C MET A 180 -17.92 -16.16 -9.70
N ASN A 181 -17.93 -14.83 -9.67
CA ASN A 181 -18.66 -14.01 -8.71
C ASN A 181 -20.06 -13.65 -9.24
N ILE A 182 -20.96 -14.64 -9.28
CA ILE A 182 -22.37 -14.44 -9.62
C ILE A 182 -23.13 -13.97 -8.37
N SER A 183 -23.83 -12.83 -8.43
CA SER A 183 -24.64 -12.29 -7.32
C SER A 183 -26.15 -12.44 -7.51
N ARG A 184 -26.57 -13.02 -8.65
CA ARG A 184 -27.99 -13.18 -9.03
C ARG A 184 -28.50 -14.58 -8.67
N GLU A 185 -29.81 -14.70 -8.44
CA GLU A 185 -30.47 -15.99 -8.26
C GLU A 185 -30.26 -16.90 -9.49
N LEU A 186 -29.63 -18.05 -9.24
CA LEU A 186 -29.42 -19.11 -10.21
C LEU A 186 -30.46 -20.21 -10.02
N SER A 187 -30.91 -20.81 -11.13
CA SER A 187 -31.68 -22.06 -11.06
C SER A 187 -30.83 -23.20 -10.48
N ILE A 188 -31.47 -24.27 -10.00
CA ILE A 188 -30.79 -25.45 -9.45
C ILE A 188 -29.77 -26.00 -10.47
N THR A 189 -30.16 -26.09 -11.74
CA THR A 189 -29.31 -26.56 -12.84
C THR A 189 -28.12 -25.63 -13.10
N GLN A 190 -28.34 -24.31 -13.10
CA GLN A 190 -27.27 -23.33 -13.27
C GLN A 190 -26.28 -23.36 -12.11
N ARG A 191 -26.78 -23.53 -10.88
CA ARG A 191 -25.95 -23.65 -9.68
C ARG A 191 -25.13 -24.94 -9.70
N ALA A 192 -25.71 -26.05 -10.16
CA ALA A 192 -24.97 -27.31 -10.34
C ALA A 192 -23.83 -27.14 -11.35
N VAL A 193 -24.09 -26.55 -12.52
CA VAL A 193 -23.06 -26.25 -13.53
C VAL A 193 -21.96 -25.33 -12.97
N LEU A 194 -22.33 -24.27 -12.26
CA LEU A 194 -21.37 -23.36 -11.63
C LEU A 194 -20.51 -24.10 -10.60
N ASN A 195 -21.09 -24.94 -9.75
CA ASN A 195 -20.35 -25.72 -8.76
C ASN A 195 -19.38 -26.71 -9.40
N THR A 196 -19.77 -27.37 -10.49
CA THR A 196 -18.87 -28.26 -11.23
C THR A 196 -17.74 -27.50 -11.91
N LEU A 197 -18.01 -26.34 -12.53
CA LEU A 197 -16.94 -25.53 -13.13
C LEU A 197 -16.03 -24.90 -12.06
N ARG A 198 -16.56 -24.58 -10.87
CA ARG A 198 -15.77 -24.15 -9.70
C ARG A 198 -14.78 -25.23 -9.23
N SER A 199 -15.09 -26.52 -9.37
CA SER A 199 -14.16 -27.58 -8.98
C SER A 199 -12.94 -27.68 -9.90
N LEU A 200 -13.06 -27.24 -11.16
CA LEU A 200 -11.96 -27.22 -12.15
C LEU A 200 -10.92 -26.13 -11.87
N VAL A 201 -11.26 -25.13 -11.06
CA VAL A 201 -10.34 -24.06 -10.65
C VAL A 201 -9.44 -24.55 -9.51
N ALA A 202 -10.01 -25.33 -8.58
CA ALA A 202 -9.49 -25.47 -7.23
C ALA A 202 -8.70 -26.76 -6.97
N SER A 203 -8.33 -27.52 -8.00
CA SER A 203 -7.85 -28.88 -7.76
C SER A 203 -6.35 -28.90 -7.47
N GLY A 204 -5.97 -29.07 -6.19
CA GLY A 204 -4.67 -29.61 -5.79
C GLY A 204 -4.46 -31.08 -6.23
N THR A 205 -5.22 -31.54 -7.22
CA THR A 205 -5.31 -32.89 -7.76
C THR A 205 -5.46 -32.79 -9.28
N ARG A 206 -4.69 -33.56 -10.04
CA ARG A 206 -4.76 -33.62 -11.51
C ARG A 206 -6.16 -34.06 -11.99
N GLN A 207 -6.77 -33.30 -12.89
CA GLN A 207 -8.07 -33.63 -13.49
C GLN A 207 -7.93 -33.93 -14.97
N SER A 208 -8.58 -34.99 -15.43
CA SER A 208 -8.68 -35.34 -16.85
C SER A 208 -9.90 -34.67 -17.46
N LEU A 209 -9.67 -33.89 -18.52
CA LEU A 209 -10.68 -33.14 -19.25
C LEU A 209 -10.79 -33.67 -20.67
N HIS A 210 -11.98 -34.14 -21.02
CA HIS A 210 -12.36 -34.47 -22.39
C HIS A 210 -13.40 -33.46 -22.90
N LEU A 211 -13.03 -32.70 -23.91
CA LEU A 211 -13.88 -31.72 -24.57
C LEU A 211 -14.47 -32.31 -25.85
N GLU A 212 -15.78 -32.54 -25.89
CA GLU A 212 -16.51 -32.94 -27.09
C GLU A 212 -17.00 -31.69 -27.84
N LEU A 213 -16.36 -31.37 -28.97
CA LEU A 213 -16.66 -30.19 -29.78
C LEU A 213 -17.78 -30.48 -30.76
N LEU A 214 -18.91 -29.77 -30.62
CA LEU A 214 -20.10 -29.91 -31.45
C LEU A 214 -19.94 -29.13 -32.77
N ALA A 215 -18.93 -29.48 -33.56
CA ALA A 215 -18.53 -28.78 -34.79
C ALA A 215 -19.67 -28.66 -35.82
N ARG A 216 -20.57 -29.66 -35.91
CA ARG A 216 -21.75 -29.62 -36.80
C ARG A 216 -22.73 -28.49 -36.48
N SER A 217 -22.69 -27.95 -35.25
CA SER A 217 -23.55 -26.85 -34.81
C SER A 217 -22.90 -25.47 -34.92
N ALA A 218 -21.66 -25.40 -35.42
CA ALA A 218 -20.90 -24.17 -35.57
C ALA A 218 -20.83 -23.73 -37.05
N PRO A 219 -20.64 -22.42 -37.32
CA PRO A 219 -20.40 -21.94 -38.67
C PRO A 219 -19.22 -22.66 -39.32
N ALA A 220 -19.33 -23.04 -40.59
CA ALA A 220 -18.27 -23.75 -41.33
C ALA A 220 -16.91 -23.02 -41.25
N SER A 221 -16.95 -21.69 -41.17
CA SER A 221 -15.77 -20.85 -41.08
C SER A 221 -15.09 -20.87 -39.70
N ASP A 222 -15.83 -21.11 -38.61
CA ASP A 222 -15.27 -21.33 -37.27
C ASP A 222 -14.65 -22.74 -37.15
N VAL A 223 -15.25 -23.72 -37.82
CA VAL A 223 -14.72 -25.09 -37.89
C VAL A 223 -13.41 -25.11 -38.69
N ALA A 224 -13.33 -24.35 -39.79
CA ALA A 224 -12.10 -24.21 -40.57
C ALA A 224 -10.98 -23.54 -39.75
N ALA A 225 -11.29 -22.44 -39.04
CA ALA A 225 -10.37 -21.76 -38.13
C ALA A 225 -9.82 -22.70 -37.04
N LEU A 226 -10.71 -23.45 -36.39
CA LEU A 226 -10.33 -24.44 -35.39
C LEU A 226 -9.36 -25.48 -35.96
N LYS A 227 -9.62 -26.01 -37.16
CA LYS A 227 -8.73 -27.00 -37.80
C LYS A 227 -7.34 -26.43 -38.07
N GLN A 228 -7.23 -25.18 -38.50
CA GLN A 228 -5.94 -24.53 -38.74
C GLN A 228 -5.14 -24.33 -37.45
N VAL A 229 -5.80 -23.93 -36.35
CA VAL A 229 -5.15 -23.81 -35.04
C VAL A 229 -4.68 -25.18 -34.53
N LEU A 230 -5.53 -26.22 -34.61
CA LEU A 230 -5.19 -27.58 -34.17
C LEU A 230 -3.99 -28.16 -34.92
N GLN A 231 -3.82 -27.85 -36.21
CA GLN A 231 -2.64 -28.27 -36.98
C GLN A 231 -1.32 -27.70 -36.45
N ARG A 232 -1.34 -26.59 -35.71
CA ARG A 232 -0.14 -25.91 -35.18
C ARG A 232 0.11 -26.19 -33.69
N LEU A 233 -0.70 -27.06 -33.07
CA LEU A 233 -0.58 -27.49 -31.68
C LEU A 233 0.07 -28.89 -31.62
N PRO A 234 0.53 -29.36 -30.44
CA PRO A 234 1.14 -30.69 -30.31
C PRO A 234 0.21 -31.78 -30.86
N GLY A 235 0.72 -32.75 -31.63
CA GLY A 235 -0.11 -33.78 -32.27
C GLY A 235 -0.87 -33.33 -33.53
N GLY A 236 -0.74 -32.08 -33.96
CA GLY A 236 -1.18 -31.58 -35.26
C GLY A 236 -0.22 -31.94 -36.40
N SER A 237 -0.65 -31.75 -37.65
CA SER A 237 0.12 -32.09 -38.86
C SER A 237 0.99 -30.95 -39.42
N GLY A 238 0.99 -29.77 -38.80
CA GLY A 238 1.77 -28.60 -39.18
C GLY A 238 2.85 -28.27 -38.15
N PRO A 239 3.76 -27.30 -38.44
CA PRO A 239 4.81 -26.96 -37.49
C PRO A 239 4.21 -26.26 -36.26
N LEU A 240 4.77 -26.58 -35.10
CA LEU A 240 4.29 -26.11 -33.81
C LEU A 240 4.43 -24.59 -33.67
N LEU A 241 3.53 -23.98 -32.90
CA LEU A 241 3.69 -22.61 -32.44
C LEU A 241 4.96 -22.50 -31.57
N ARG A 242 5.75 -21.46 -31.83
CA ARG A 242 7.03 -21.17 -31.14
C ARG A 242 6.90 -20.87 -29.64
N THR A 243 5.67 -20.79 -29.13
CA THR A 243 5.32 -20.51 -27.73
C THR A 243 5.07 -21.78 -26.92
N ILE A 244 4.92 -22.92 -27.58
CA ILE A 244 4.73 -24.22 -26.92
C ILE A 244 6.07 -24.69 -26.35
N GLY A 245 6.11 -25.05 -25.07
CA GLY A 245 7.34 -25.46 -24.39
C GLY A 245 8.31 -24.31 -24.04
N CYS A 246 7.89 -23.06 -24.20
CA CYS A 246 8.65 -21.89 -23.76
C CYS A 246 8.01 -21.27 -22.51
N PRO A 247 8.79 -20.61 -21.63
CA PRO A 247 8.24 -19.80 -20.53
C PRO A 247 7.20 -18.82 -21.07
N GLU A 248 6.11 -18.60 -20.33
CA GLU A 248 4.97 -17.78 -20.78
C GLU A 248 5.36 -16.33 -21.15
N TYR A 249 6.57 -15.89 -20.78
CA TYR A 249 7.13 -14.59 -21.08
C TYR A 249 8.22 -14.56 -22.16
N HIS A 250 8.60 -15.69 -22.72
CA HIS A 250 9.71 -15.82 -23.67
C HIS A 250 9.47 -15.08 -25.00
N ASN A 251 8.20 -14.94 -25.40
CA ASN A 251 7.78 -14.31 -26.67
C ASN A 251 7.13 -12.92 -26.49
N PHE A 252 7.20 -12.31 -25.30
CA PHE A 252 6.81 -10.90 -25.20
C PHE A 252 7.79 -10.09 -26.04
N ALA A 253 7.30 -9.59 -27.18
CA ALA A 253 8.08 -8.70 -28.03
C ALA A 253 8.61 -7.54 -27.18
N PRO A 254 9.81 -7.02 -27.47
CA PRO A 254 10.39 -5.91 -26.73
C PRO A 254 9.43 -4.71 -26.59
N ASP A 255 8.50 -4.53 -27.54
CA ASP A 255 7.56 -3.41 -27.62
C ASP A 255 6.10 -3.76 -27.25
N PHE A 256 5.84 -4.93 -26.67
CA PHE A 256 4.49 -5.43 -26.32
C PHE A 256 3.68 -4.48 -25.39
N GLN A 257 4.34 -3.51 -24.76
CA GLN A 257 3.74 -2.58 -23.80
C GLN A 257 3.17 -1.28 -24.43
N SER A 258 3.49 -0.96 -25.68
CA SER A 258 2.90 0.21 -26.36
C SER A 258 1.45 -0.06 -26.81
N THR A 259 1.09 -1.33 -27.02
CA THR A 259 -0.19 -1.76 -27.60
C THR A 259 -1.17 -2.34 -26.58
N LEU A 260 -0.70 -2.81 -25.41
CA LEU A 260 -1.56 -3.23 -24.30
C LEU A 260 -1.22 -2.42 -23.05
N ASN A 261 -1.95 -1.32 -22.88
CA ASN A 261 -2.04 -0.66 -21.58
C ASN A 261 -2.53 -1.70 -20.56
N PRO A 262 -1.90 -1.91 -19.39
CA PRO A 262 -2.46 -2.74 -18.34
C PRO A 262 -3.91 -2.34 -17.98
N LEU A 263 -4.28 -1.06 -18.17
CA LEU A 263 -5.70 -0.65 -18.17
C LEU A 263 -6.52 -1.39 -19.20
N SER A 264 -6.07 -1.52 -20.45
CA SER A 264 -6.80 -2.22 -21.50
C SER A 264 -6.95 -3.73 -21.22
N LEU A 265 -6.01 -4.34 -20.49
CA LEU A 265 -6.14 -5.71 -19.97
C LEU A 265 -7.18 -5.79 -18.82
N LEU A 266 -7.30 -4.74 -18.01
CA LEU A 266 -8.20 -4.65 -16.85
C LEU A 266 -9.58 -4.01 -17.15
N GLN A 267 -9.73 -3.34 -18.30
CA GLN A 267 -10.95 -2.64 -18.79
C GLN A 267 -11.78 -3.49 -19.76
N ARG A 268 -11.21 -4.59 -20.28
CA ARG A 268 -12.01 -5.66 -20.90
C ARG A 268 -12.93 -6.29 -19.84
N SER A 269 -13.89 -7.13 -20.24
CA SER A 269 -14.74 -7.89 -19.30
C SER A 269 -13.91 -8.44 -18.12
N PRO A 270 -14.45 -8.41 -16.88
CA PRO A 270 -13.69 -8.24 -15.64
C PRO A 270 -12.48 -9.18 -15.55
N PRO A 271 -11.31 -8.68 -15.10
CA PRO A 271 -10.03 -9.25 -15.48
C PRO A 271 -9.91 -10.71 -15.08
N LEU A 272 -9.38 -11.47 -16.04
CA LEU A 272 -8.91 -12.84 -15.88
C LEU A 272 -8.07 -12.92 -14.61
N PRO A 273 -8.29 -13.86 -13.69
CA PRO A 273 -7.25 -14.22 -12.75
C PRO A 273 -6.12 -14.80 -13.58
N PHE A 274 -4.90 -14.38 -13.31
CA PHE A 274 -3.74 -14.91 -13.99
C PHE A 274 -3.18 -16.06 -13.15
N VAL A 275 -2.45 -16.99 -13.79
CA VAL A 275 -1.51 -17.81 -13.03
C VAL A 275 -0.49 -16.83 -12.42
N PRO A 276 -0.30 -16.82 -11.09
CA PRO A 276 0.69 -15.95 -10.48
C PRO A 276 2.09 -16.25 -11.04
N LEU A 277 2.79 -15.23 -11.51
CA LEU A 277 4.16 -15.31 -11.98
C LEU A 277 5.12 -15.00 -10.82
N TYR A 278 6.08 -15.89 -10.63
CA TYR A 278 7.12 -15.69 -9.62
C TYR A 278 7.95 -14.44 -9.90
N SER A 279 8.34 -13.74 -8.83
CA SER A 279 9.18 -12.55 -8.88
C SER A 279 10.48 -12.83 -8.11
N GLY A 280 11.61 -12.92 -8.80
CA GLY A 280 12.92 -13.13 -8.19
C GLY A 280 13.62 -11.84 -7.73
N ASP A 281 14.82 -11.95 -7.18
CA ASP A 281 15.60 -10.79 -6.75
C ASP A 281 16.32 -10.07 -7.90
N THR A 282 16.56 -10.77 -9.02
CA THR A 282 17.23 -10.26 -10.22
C THR A 282 16.26 -10.00 -11.38
N PHE A 283 16.65 -9.13 -12.31
CA PHE A 283 15.91 -8.89 -13.55
C PHE A 283 16.78 -9.21 -14.77
N ALA A 284 16.19 -9.76 -15.82
CA ALA A 284 16.92 -10.06 -17.06
C ALA A 284 17.27 -8.78 -17.84
N SER A 285 16.43 -7.75 -17.75
CA SER A 285 16.60 -6.46 -18.43
C SER A 285 15.78 -5.35 -17.75
N MET A 286 16.03 -4.09 -18.12
CA MET A 286 15.23 -2.96 -17.61
C MET A 286 13.77 -3.03 -18.06
N ARG A 287 13.48 -3.73 -19.17
CA ARG A 287 12.12 -3.96 -19.66
C ARG A 287 11.39 -5.01 -18.81
N ASP A 288 12.10 -6.05 -18.37
CA ASP A 288 11.59 -7.03 -17.40
C ASP A 288 11.26 -6.34 -16.06
N TYR A 289 12.18 -5.53 -15.54
CA TYR A 289 11.93 -4.66 -14.39
C TYR A 289 10.66 -3.79 -14.58
N GLU A 290 10.55 -3.10 -15.71
CA GLU A 290 9.39 -2.26 -16.03
C GLU A 290 8.08 -3.05 -16.01
N ALA A 291 8.07 -4.25 -16.61
CA ALA A 291 6.88 -5.09 -16.68
C ALA A 291 6.39 -5.50 -15.29
N GLN A 292 7.30 -6.00 -14.46
CA GLN A 292 6.97 -6.46 -13.11
C GLN A 292 6.48 -5.31 -12.23
N GLN A 293 7.18 -4.17 -12.24
CA GLN A 293 6.79 -3.01 -11.45
C GLN A 293 5.51 -2.36 -11.94
N ARG A 294 5.28 -2.27 -13.26
CA ARG A 294 4.03 -1.72 -13.78
C ARG A 294 2.83 -2.56 -13.34
N ASN A 295 2.94 -3.88 -13.31
CA ASN A 295 1.89 -4.75 -12.77
C ASN A 295 1.69 -4.54 -11.26
N ALA A 296 2.79 -4.46 -10.50
CA ALA A 296 2.75 -4.20 -9.06
C ALA A 296 2.07 -2.86 -8.74
N ILE A 297 2.31 -1.79 -9.52
CA ILE A 297 1.64 -0.49 -9.33
C ILE A 297 0.14 -0.57 -9.67
N SER A 298 -0.20 -1.18 -10.80
CA SER A 298 -1.57 -1.17 -11.33
C SER A 298 -2.51 -2.06 -10.54
N SER A 299 -2.10 -3.28 -10.18
CA SER A 299 -3.00 -4.30 -9.61
C SER A 299 -3.70 -3.84 -8.30
N PRO A 300 -2.98 -3.34 -7.28
CA PRO A 300 -3.60 -2.85 -6.04
C PRO A 300 -4.55 -1.68 -6.29
N TYR A 301 -4.15 -0.75 -7.17
CA TYR A 301 -4.96 0.42 -7.52
C TYR A 301 -6.29 0.00 -8.15
N TYR A 302 -6.27 -0.92 -9.12
CA TYR A 302 -7.49 -1.39 -9.78
C TYR A 302 -8.38 -2.20 -8.87
N GLU A 303 -7.82 -3.07 -8.02
CA GLU A 303 -8.61 -3.83 -7.05
C GLU A 303 -9.36 -2.88 -6.10
N GLN A 304 -8.65 -1.88 -5.55
CA GLN A 304 -9.25 -0.86 -4.70
C GLN A 304 -10.32 -0.05 -5.45
N GLN A 305 -10.01 0.39 -6.67
CA GLN A 305 -10.90 1.22 -7.48
C GLN A 305 -12.18 0.48 -7.88
N LYS A 306 -12.09 -0.82 -8.21
CA LYS A 306 -13.25 -1.66 -8.52
C LYS A 306 -14.10 -1.92 -7.29
N ASN A 307 -13.49 -2.12 -6.13
CA ASN A 307 -14.22 -2.21 -4.86
C ASN A 307 -15.03 -0.93 -4.57
N LEU A 308 -14.44 0.25 -4.78
CA LEU A 308 -15.14 1.53 -4.62
C LEU A 308 -16.25 1.74 -5.68
N GLU A 309 -16.05 1.30 -6.91
CA GLU A 309 -17.08 1.34 -7.96
C GLU A 309 -18.28 0.45 -7.63
N LEU A 310 -18.03 -0.75 -7.13
CA LEU A 310 -19.11 -1.66 -6.69
C LEU A 310 -19.87 -1.06 -5.50
N PHE A 311 -19.16 -0.50 -4.52
CA PHE A 311 -19.76 0.22 -3.40
C PHE A 311 -20.67 1.35 -3.86
N ALA A 312 -20.22 2.17 -4.82
CA ALA A 312 -20.99 3.29 -5.35
C ALA A 312 -22.20 2.88 -6.21
N LYS A 313 -22.14 1.73 -6.89
CA LYS A 313 -23.22 1.23 -7.76
C LYS A 313 -24.36 0.56 -7.02
N CYS A 314 -24.14 0.09 -5.79
CA CYS A 314 -25.20 -0.49 -4.97
C CYS A 314 -26.25 0.58 -4.62
N THR A 315 -27.52 0.27 -4.82
CA THR A 315 -28.64 1.24 -4.71
C THR A 315 -29.48 1.05 -3.44
N ASP A 316 -29.27 -0.02 -2.66
CA ASP A 316 -30.07 -0.31 -1.46
C ASP A 316 -29.29 -0.13 -0.14
N HIS A 317 -28.28 0.76 -0.12
CA HIS A 317 -27.66 1.16 1.15
C HIS A 317 -28.68 1.86 2.04
N LYS A 318 -28.81 1.39 3.28
CA LYS A 318 -29.72 1.94 4.29
C LYS A 318 -28.92 2.75 5.30
N VAL A 319 -29.37 3.97 5.57
CA VAL A 319 -28.67 4.92 6.44
C VAL A 319 -29.56 5.33 7.60
N VAL A 320 -28.95 5.48 8.77
CA VAL A 320 -29.50 6.16 9.95
C VAL A 320 -28.57 7.32 10.30
N LEU A 321 -29.15 8.49 10.59
CA LEU A 321 -28.39 9.66 11.04
C LEU A 321 -28.42 9.75 12.57
N TYR A 322 -27.25 9.80 13.20
CA TYR A 322 -27.13 10.00 14.64
C TYR A 322 -26.46 11.34 14.95
N LYS A 323 -26.84 11.94 16.07
CA LYS A 323 -26.07 13.01 16.71
C LYS A 323 -25.08 12.37 17.68
N VAL A 324 -23.79 12.62 17.49
CA VAL A 324 -22.75 12.24 18.46
C VAL A 324 -21.96 13.49 18.81
N GLU A 325 -22.08 13.93 20.06
CA GLU A 325 -21.52 15.21 20.51
C GLU A 325 -22.00 16.37 19.60
N ASP A 326 -21.08 17.04 18.92
CA ASP A 326 -21.35 18.13 17.97
C ASP A 326 -21.43 17.68 16.50
N PHE A 327 -21.31 16.38 16.23
CA PHE A 327 -21.22 15.84 14.88
C PHE A 327 -22.50 15.12 14.44
N VAL A 328 -22.70 15.11 13.12
CA VAL A 328 -23.68 14.25 12.46
C VAL A 328 -22.94 13.02 11.92
N VAL A 329 -23.37 11.84 12.37
CA VAL A 329 -22.81 10.55 11.97
C VAL A 329 -23.82 9.81 11.11
N ILE A 330 -23.40 9.44 9.91
CA ILE A 330 -24.09 8.55 8.98
C ILE A 330 -23.72 7.12 9.36
N ALA A 331 -24.64 6.38 9.97
CA ALA A 331 -24.50 4.96 10.22
C ALA A 331 -25.13 4.19 9.05
N MET A 332 -24.34 3.43 8.32
CA MET A 332 -24.73 2.79 7.06
C MET A 332 -24.74 1.26 7.21
N ASN A 333 -25.88 0.66 6.85
CA ASN A 333 -25.98 -0.76 6.55
C ASN A 333 -25.81 -0.93 5.04
N LEU A 334 -24.81 -1.72 4.66
CA LEU A 334 -24.47 -1.92 3.26
C LEU A 334 -25.57 -2.74 2.58
N ASP A 335 -25.75 -2.49 1.29
CA ASP A 335 -26.61 -3.29 0.42
C ASP A 335 -26.34 -4.80 0.65
N PRO A 336 -27.36 -5.64 0.96
CA PRO A 336 -27.18 -7.07 1.24
C PRO A 336 -26.49 -7.86 0.12
N TYR A 337 -26.54 -7.36 -1.12
CA TYR A 337 -25.89 -7.96 -2.29
C TYR A 337 -24.44 -7.50 -2.47
N MET A 338 -23.96 -6.54 -1.66
CA MET A 338 -22.57 -6.13 -1.68
C MET A 338 -21.66 -7.30 -1.24
N ARG A 339 -20.71 -7.65 -2.11
CA ARG A 339 -19.72 -8.72 -1.91
C ARG A 339 -18.32 -8.18 -2.16
N ARG A 340 -17.32 -8.75 -1.47
CA ARG A 340 -15.91 -8.46 -1.77
C ARG A 340 -15.55 -9.04 -3.15
N LEU A 341 -14.71 -8.37 -3.92
CA LEU A 341 -14.08 -8.96 -5.10
C LEU A 341 -13.29 -10.23 -4.69
N GLY A 342 -13.63 -11.38 -5.28
CA GLY A 342 -12.95 -12.67 -5.08
C GLY A 342 -13.43 -13.54 -3.91
N GLY A 343 -14.27 -12.99 -3.02
CA GLY A 343 -14.69 -13.67 -1.79
C GLY A 343 -15.70 -14.81 -1.98
N SER A 344 -15.70 -15.78 -1.06
CA SER A 344 -16.76 -16.80 -0.96
C SER A 344 -18.13 -16.17 -0.69
N ASP A 345 -19.22 -16.90 -0.95
CA ASP A 345 -20.62 -16.42 -0.80
C ASP A 345 -20.95 -15.81 0.59
N SER A 346 -20.11 -16.06 1.61
CA SER A 346 -20.19 -15.57 2.99
C SER A 346 -19.36 -14.30 3.31
N ALA A 347 -18.46 -13.84 2.43
CA ALA A 347 -17.55 -12.73 2.71
C ALA A 347 -18.20 -11.37 2.40
N LYS A 348 -18.86 -10.78 3.40
CA LYS A 348 -19.33 -9.38 3.32
C LYS A 348 -18.16 -8.42 3.09
N PHE A 349 -18.39 -7.37 2.30
CA PHE A 349 -17.47 -6.24 2.18
C PHE A 349 -17.22 -5.65 3.57
N SER A 350 -15.97 -5.60 4.04
CA SER A 350 -15.69 -5.34 5.46
C SER A 350 -14.58 -4.31 5.73
N ARG A 351 -13.89 -3.81 4.70
CA ARG A 351 -12.82 -2.82 4.85
C ARG A 351 -12.96 -1.68 3.86
N PHE A 352 -13.36 -0.52 4.37
CA PHE A 352 -13.13 0.76 3.71
C PHE A 352 -11.74 1.29 4.06
N PRO A 353 -11.08 2.05 3.16
CA PRO A 353 -9.92 2.83 3.53
C PRO A 353 -10.23 3.71 4.75
N LYS A 354 -9.27 3.86 5.66
CA LYS A 354 -9.39 4.83 6.76
C LYS A 354 -9.58 6.22 6.17
N GLU A 355 -10.47 7.02 6.76
CA GLU A 355 -10.70 8.43 6.37
C GLU A 355 -11.15 8.63 4.91
N MET A 356 -11.69 7.58 4.26
CA MET A 356 -12.25 7.68 2.92
C MET A 356 -13.32 8.78 2.87
N GLU A 357 -13.11 9.78 2.03
CA GLU A 357 -14.11 10.81 1.72
C GLU A 357 -15.15 10.22 0.76
N ILE A 358 -16.42 10.47 1.05
CA ILE A 358 -17.55 10.17 0.19
C ILE A 358 -18.41 11.42 0.01
N LYS A 359 -18.96 11.57 -1.20
CA LYS A 359 -20.03 12.51 -1.50
C LYS A 359 -21.33 11.74 -1.67
N LEU A 360 -22.39 12.16 -1.00
CA LEU A 360 -23.65 11.42 -0.97
C LEU A 360 -24.87 12.33 -1.01
N ASN A 361 -25.95 11.79 -1.60
CA ASN A 361 -27.29 12.36 -1.57
C ASN A 361 -28.24 11.37 -0.87
N LEU A 362 -28.99 11.86 0.11
CA LEU A 362 -29.94 11.09 0.90
C LEU A 362 -31.37 11.40 0.48
N ARG A 363 -32.21 10.36 0.43
CA ARG A 363 -33.65 10.45 0.18
C ARG A 363 -34.41 9.90 1.38
N PHE A 364 -35.26 10.73 1.97
CA PHE A 364 -36.14 10.36 3.08
C PHE A 364 -37.56 10.21 2.55
N ARG A 365 -38.14 9.03 2.76
CA ARG A 365 -39.51 8.76 2.30
C ARG A 365 -40.50 9.54 3.14
N ALA A 366 -41.40 10.27 2.50
CA ALA A 366 -42.49 10.96 3.17
C ALA A 366 -43.68 10.02 3.46
N PRO A 367 -44.57 10.38 4.41
CA PRO A 367 -45.88 9.74 4.56
C PRO A 367 -46.72 9.86 3.28
N GLU A 368 -47.70 8.96 3.10
CA GLU A 368 -48.57 8.97 1.91
C GLU A 368 -49.22 10.35 1.69
N GLY A 369 -49.05 10.91 0.48
CA GLY A 369 -49.59 12.22 0.09
C GLY A 369 -48.61 13.42 0.18
N GLN A 370 -47.35 13.21 0.60
CA GLN A 370 -46.32 14.26 0.64
C GLN A 370 -45.10 13.94 -0.26
N GLU A 371 -44.35 14.97 -0.65
CA GLU A 371 -43.09 14.81 -1.40
C GLU A 371 -41.94 14.34 -0.50
N ASP A 372 -41.05 13.52 -1.05
CA ASP A 372 -39.86 13.05 -0.35
C ASP A 372 -38.87 14.19 -0.04
N ASP A 373 -38.27 14.16 1.14
CA ASP A 373 -37.19 15.08 1.51
C ASP A 373 -35.86 14.62 0.89
N PHE A 374 -35.11 15.56 0.30
CA PHE A 374 -33.79 15.31 -0.28
C PHE A 374 -32.71 16.15 0.42
N LEU A 375 -31.61 15.50 0.79
CA LEU A 375 -30.36 16.19 1.17
C LEU A 375 -29.28 15.85 0.15
N THR A 376 -28.64 16.88 -0.42
CA THR A 376 -27.67 16.72 -1.52
C THR A 376 -26.29 17.27 -1.15
N ASN A 377 -25.26 16.81 -1.87
CA ASN A 377 -23.87 17.30 -1.75
C ASN A 377 -23.26 17.13 -0.34
N ILE A 378 -23.71 16.12 0.42
CA ILE A 378 -23.14 15.83 1.73
C ILE A 378 -21.76 15.22 1.51
N VAL A 379 -20.74 15.82 2.11
CA VAL A 379 -19.38 15.28 2.18
C VAL A 379 -19.23 14.66 3.56
N ALA A 380 -18.76 13.41 3.61
CA ALA A 380 -18.52 12.70 4.85
C ALA A 380 -17.25 11.85 4.76
N HIS A 381 -16.59 11.63 5.90
CA HIS A 381 -15.37 10.81 5.99
C HIS A 381 -15.61 9.56 6.80
N HIS A 382 -15.08 8.43 6.33
CA HIS A 382 -15.20 7.15 7.01
C HIS A 382 -14.51 7.16 8.38
N GLU A 383 -15.27 6.80 9.41
CA GLU A 383 -14.81 6.60 10.79
C GLU A 383 -14.81 5.09 11.11
N PRO A 384 -13.63 4.47 11.32
CA PRO A 384 -13.54 3.05 11.60
C PRO A 384 -14.11 2.64 12.97
N LEU A 385 -14.24 3.57 13.91
CA LEU A 385 -14.74 3.31 15.27
C LEU A 385 -16.26 3.49 15.35
N THR A 386 -16.90 2.70 16.20
CA THR A 386 -18.37 2.69 16.32
C THR A 386 -18.93 3.91 17.06
N MET A 387 -18.08 4.74 17.70
CA MET A 387 -18.49 5.94 18.46
C MET A 387 -19.60 5.68 19.51
N SER A 388 -19.64 4.46 20.09
CA SER A 388 -20.72 4.02 20.99
C SER A 388 -22.13 4.00 20.38
N LEU A 389 -22.24 4.00 19.04
CA LEU A 389 -23.50 3.89 18.31
C LEU A 389 -23.95 2.43 18.14
N PRO A 390 -25.27 2.19 17.87
CA PRO A 390 -25.78 0.87 17.50
C PRO A 390 -25.02 0.27 16.31
N LYS A 391 -24.94 -1.07 16.26
CA LYS A 391 -24.15 -1.80 15.26
C LYS A 391 -24.66 -1.58 13.84
N HIS A 392 -23.79 -1.04 12.99
CA HIS A 392 -23.96 -0.89 11.54
C HIS A 392 -22.71 -1.43 10.82
N ASP A 393 -22.78 -1.54 9.49
CA ASP A 393 -21.64 -2.05 8.70
C ASP A 393 -20.50 -1.02 8.60
N ALA A 394 -20.82 0.27 8.49
CA ALA A 394 -19.87 1.38 8.44
C ALA A 394 -20.42 2.70 9.02
N TYR A 395 -19.53 3.61 9.42
CA TYR A 395 -19.86 4.93 9.96
C TYR A 395 -19.11 6.01 9.20
N PHE A 396 -19.78 7.14 8.94
CA PHE A 396 -19.20 8.29 8.26
C PHE A 396 -19.57 9.59 8.97
N VAL A 397 -18.61 10.47 9.22
CA VAL A 397 -18.83 11.77 9.86
C VAL A 397 -18.94 12.87 8.82
N VAL A 398 -20.02 13.65 8.89
CA VAL A 398 -20.33 14.72 7.94
C VAL A 398 -19.41 15.93 8.15
N THR A 399 -18.83 16.46 7.07
CA THR A 399 -17.89 17.59 7.11
C THR A 399 -18.30 18.82 6.30
N SER A 400 -19.25 18.74 5.37
CA SER A 400 -19.62 19.88 4.52
C SER A 400 -20.73 20.81 5.04
N HIS A 401 -21.59 20.34 5.95
CA HIS A 401 -22.84 21.04 6.34
C HIS A 401 -22.95 21.29 7.85
N ASP A 402 -23.70 22.33 8.22
CA ASP A 402 -24.04 22.61 9.62
C ASP A 402 -24.96 21.49 10.17
N PRO A 403 -24.66 20.93 11.37
CA PRO A 403 -25.51 19.96 12.04
C PRO A 403 -27.00 20.36 12.14
N LYS A 404 -27.31 21.66 12.21
CA LYS A 404 -28.70 22.17 12.25
C LYS A 404 -29.53 21.75 11.05
N LEU A 405 -28.92 21.61 9.87
CA LEU A 405 -29.61 21.15 8.65
C LEU A 405 -30.24 19.76 8.83
N PHE A 406 -29.61 18.93 9.68
CA PHE A 406 -30.01 17.55 9.88
C PHE A 406 -31.01 17.37 11.04
N GLN A 407 -31.29 18.43 11.81
CA GLN A 407 -31.95 18.32 13.12
C GLN A 407 -33.28 17.55 13.09
N ARG A 408 -34.09 17.72 12.02
CA ARG A 408 -35.36 17.00 11.81
C ARG A 408 -35.23 15.53 11.39
N PHE A 409 -34.01 15.07 11.11
CA PHE A 409 -33.70 13.73 10.62
C PHE A 409 -32.84 12.90 11.59
N LEU A 410 -32.32 13.50 12.67
CA LEU A 410 -31.44 12.83 13.62
C LEU A 410 -32.22 11.85 14.51
N CYS A 411 -31.63 10.68 14.74
CA CYS A 411 -32.13 9.67 15.67
C CYS A 411 -31.33 9.68 16.99
N THR A 412 -32.00 9.37 18.09
CA THR A 412 -31.36 9.13 19.38
C THR A 412 -30.95 7.65 19.49
N PRO A 413 -29.72 7.32 19.94
CA PRO A 413 -29.32 5.94 20.20
C PRO A 413 -30.29 5.26 21.19
N GLY A 414 -30.83 4.09 20.82
CA GLY A 414 -31.77 3.32 21.65
C GLY A 414 -33.26 3.53 21.34
N HIS A 415 -33.63 4.49 20.49
CA HIS A 415 -35.01 4.66 20.03
C HIS A 415 -35.36 3.64 18.92
N CYS A 416 -36.54 3.02 18.98
CA CYS A 416 -36.95 1.96 18.03
C CYS A 416 -38.39 2.18 17.52
N PRO A 417 -38.67 2.13 16.19
CA PRO A 417 -37.72 1.95 15.10
C PRO A 417 -36.99 3.27 14.71
N PRO A 418 -35.69 3.23 14.37
CA PRO A 418 -34.97 4.42 13.91
C PRO A 418 -35.49 4.87 12.54
N ARG A 419 -35.52 6.20 12.30
CA ARG A 419 -35.87 6.76 10.99
C ARG A 419 -34.78 6.45 9.97
N THR A 420 -35.05 5.51 9.06
CA THR A 420 -34.11 5.10 8.01
C THR A 420 -34.29 5.90 6.72
N CYS A 421 -33.19 6.23 6.04
CA CYS A 421 -33.20 6.81 4.70
C CYS A 421 -32.37 5.96 3.72
N LYS A 422 -32.57 6.20 2.42
CA LYS A 422 -31.80 5.52 1.36
C LYS A 422 -30.76 6.46 0.77
N VAL A 423 -29.64 5.87 0.37
CA VAL A 423 -28.62 6.56 -0.43
C VAL A 423 -29.07 6.52 -1.89
N TYR A 424 -29.35 7.69 -2.48
CA TYR A 424 -29.76 7.79 -3.88
C TYR A 424 -28.57 8.02 -4.82
N LYS A 425 -27.53 8.71 -4.33
CA LYS A 425 -26.28 8.94 -5.07
C LYS A 425 -25.11 8.80 -4.12
N LEU A 426 -24.07 8.09 -4.52
CA LEU A 426 -22.84 7.92 -3.76
C LEU A 426 -21.61 8.00 -4.67
N GLU A 427 -20.66 8.85 -4.32
CA GLU A 427 -19.41 9.05 -5.06
C GLU A 427 -18.23 9.03 -4.08
N PRO A 428 -17.44 7.94 -4.03
CA PRO A 428 -16.24 7.89 -3.21
C PRO A 428 -15.11 8.71 -3.87
N HIS A 429 -14.32 9.39 -3.05
CA HIS A 429 -13.12 10.08 -3.50
C HIS A 429 -12.10 9.08 -4.05
N ARG A 430 -11.71 9.25 -5.32
CA ARG A 430 -10.72 8.41 -5.99
C ARG A 430 -9.35 9.08 -5.92
N ASN A 431 -8.48 8.59 -5.03
CA ASN A 431 -7.12 9.10 -4.95
C ASN A 431 -6.26 8.49 -6.08
N LEU A 432 -5.95 9.31 -7.08
CA LEU A 432 -5.14 8.95 -8.24
C LEU A 432 -3.68 9.39 -8.13
N TYR A 433 -3.34 10.17 -7.11
CA TYR A 433 -2.06 10.87 -7.03
C TYR A 433 -0.89 9.89 -6.99
N LEU A 434 -0.87 8.99 -6.00
CA LEU A 434 0.22 8.02 -5.85
C LEU A 434 0.33 7.13 -7.08
N TYR A 435 -0.79 6.60 -7.58
CA TYR A 435 -0.79 5.77 -8.79
C TYR A 435 -0.13 6.47 -9.99
N LYS A 436 -0.53 7.71 -10.28
CA LYS A 436 0.07 8.50 -11.37
C LYS A 436 1.55 8.80 -11.09
N SER A 437 1.88 9.20 -9.86
CA SER A 437 3.25 9.45 -9.41
C SER A 437 4.18 8.26 -9.71
N LEU A 438 3.74 7.04 -9.37
CA LEU A 438 4.51 5.82 -9.58
C LEU A 438 4.62 5.44 -11.05
N GLN A 439 3.56 5.62 -11.86
CA GLN A 439 3.63 5.40 -13.31
C GLN A 439 4.62 6.37 -13.98
N ASP A 440 4.55 7.65 -13.61
CA ASP A 440 5.46 8.67 -14.11
C ASP A 440 6.90 8.42 -13.63
N ALA A 441 7.09 7.87 -12.42
CA ALA A 441 8.38 7.46 -11.89
C ALA A 441 8.98 6.30 -12.67
N LEU A 442 8.19 5.25 -12.89
CA LEU A 442 8.63 4.11 -13.66
C LEU A 442 9.01 4.52 -15.09
N GLY A 443 8.16 5.30 -15.76
CA GLY A 443 8.43 5.77 -17.12
C GLY A 443 9.67 6.67 -17.20
N ALA A 444 9.88 7.56 -16.22
CA ALA A 444 11.09 8.39 -16.17
C ALA A 444 12.34 7.56 -15.85
N PHE A 445 12.22 6.50 -15.06
CA PHE A 445 13.33 5.65 -14.68
C PHE A 445 13.79 4.77 -15.84
N THR A 446 12.87 4.17 -16.58
CA THR A 446 13.19 3.16 -17.61
C THR A 446 13.45 3.75 -18.99
N ARG A 447 12.99 4.99 -19.25
CA ARG A 447 13.16 5.66 -20.55
C ARG A 447 14.32 6.67 -20.49
N GLY A 448 15.28 6.50 -21.39
CA GLY A 448 16.42 7.40 -21.58
C GLY A 448 17.58 7.19 -20.59
N ASP A 449 18.65 7.95 -20.78
CA ASP A 449 19.94 7.68 -20.12
C ASP A 449 20.13 8.37 -18.76
N LYS A 450 19.21 9.27 -18.37
CA LYS A 450 19.33 10.10 -17.16
C LYS A 450 19.60 9.26 -15.89
N PHE A 451 19.02 8.07 -15.80
CA PHE A 451 19.14 7.17 -14.65
C PHE A 451 19.93 5.88 -14.97
N ALA A 452 20.65 5.82 -16.10
CA ALA A 452 21.37 4.62 -16.54
C ALA A 452 22.37 4.09 -15.49
N HIS A 453 23.01 4.98 -14.73
CA HIS A 453 23.90 4.62 -13.63
C HIS A 453 23.23 3.80 -12.52
N LEU A 454 21.91 3.95 -12.30
CA LEU A 454 21.15 3.14 -11.34
C LEU A 454 20.64 1.84 -11.96
N HIS A 455 20.53 1.75 -13.30
CA HIS A 455 20.05 0.54 -13.97
C HIS A 455 20.94 -0.66 -13.66
N GLN A 456 22.27 -0.46 -13.62
CA GLN A 456 23.22 -1.51 -13.24
C GLN A 456 22.96 -2.04 -11.82
N ILE A 457 22.64 -1.14 -10.87
CA ILE A 457 22.28 -1.52 -9.50
C ILE A 457 20.93 -2.27 -9.48
N ILE A 458 19.94 -1.83 -10.25
CA ILE A 458 18.60 -2.43 -10.23
C ILE A 458 18.59 -3.82 -10.85
N LEU A 459 19.21 -3.99 -12.02
CA LEU A 459 19.30 -5.28 -12.71
C LEU A 459 20.12 -6.29 -11.93
N ASN A 460 21.21 -5.79 -11.35
CA ASN A 460 22.28 -6.49 -10.70
C ASN A 460 22.36 -7.99 -11.00
N GLN A 461 23.12 -8.28 -12.05
CA GLN A 461 23.62 -9.61 -12.33
C GLN A 461 25.06 -9.79 -11.81
N LEU A 462 25.80 -8.70 -11.51
CA LEU A 462 27.19 -8.67 -11.01
C LEU A 462 27.57 -7.30 -10.34
N HIS A 463 27.53 -7.19 -9.00
CA HIS A 463 27.83 -5.93 -8.28
C HIS A 463 29.30 -5.46 -8.38
N ASP A 464 30.22 -6.33 -8.75
CA ASP A 464 31.65 -6.03 -8.83
C ASP A 464 32.00 -5.05 -9.96
N GLY A 465 31.16 -4.99 -11.01
CA GLY A 465 31.32 -4.06 -12.12
C GLY A 465 30.89 -2.62 -11.81
N ILE A 466 30.31 -2.34 -10.64
CA ILE A 466 29.79 -1.01 -10.29
C ILE A 466 30.93 -0.16 -9.70
N PRO A 467 31.22 1.03 -10.25
CA PRO A 467 32.32 1.85 -9.79
C PRO A 467 32.11 2.38 -8.37
N VAL A 468 33.19 2.41 -7.60
CA VAL A 468 33.27 3.11 -6.31
C VAL A 468 33.46 4.60 -6.59
N ILE A 469 32.59 5.44 -6.02
CA ILE A 469 32.57 6.88 -6.31
C ILE A 469 32.70 7.66 -5.00
N ASN A 470 33.71 8.52 -4.91
CA ASN A 470 33.70 9.60 -3.94
C ASN A 470 32.87 10.75 -4.48
N PHE A 471 31.69 10.97 -3.89
CA PHE A 471 30.75 11.95 -4.40
C PHE A 471 31.18 13.41 -4.16
N THR A 472 32.15 13.66 -3.27
CA THR A 472 32.67 15.02 -3.05
C THR A 472 33.58 15.49 -4.19
N ASN A 473 34.09 14.56 -5.01
CA ASN A 473 34.94 14.90 -6.14
C ASN A 473 34.13 15.63 -7.22
N GLY A 474 34.55 16.86 -7.54
CA GLY A 474 33.91 17.69 -8.57
C GLY A 474 32.68 18.48 -8.09
N LEU A 475 32.43 18.54 -6.78
CA LEU A 475 31.50 19.53 -6.23
C LEU A 475 32.07 20.95 -6.40
N SER A 476 31.21 21.94 -6.59
CA SER A 476 31.62 23.34 -6.73
C SER A 476 31.93 24.04 -5.40
N ALA A 477 31.86 23.32 -4.28
CA ALA A 477 32.24 23.84 -2.96
C ALA A 477 33.78 23.91 -2.82
N SER A 478 34.28 24.88 -2.04
CA SER A 478 35.72 25.01 -1.79
C SER A 478 36.27 23.84 -0.98
N THR A 479 37.54 23.50 -1.17
CA THR A 479 38.21 22.41 -0.44
C THR A 479 38.14 22.61 1.06
N ASP A 480 38.37 23.83 1.55
CA ASP A 480 38.28 24.18 2.98
C ASP A 480 36.87 23.90 3.52
N THR A 481 35.82 24.28 2.78
CA THR A 481 34.43 24.00 3.17
C THR A 481 34.14 22.50 3.26
N LEU A 482 34.66 21.71 2.30
CA LEU A 482 34.47 20.26 2.29
C LEU A 482 35.19 19.59 3.47
N ASP A 483 36.43 20.00 3.75
CA ASP A 483 37.23 19.48 4.86
C ASP A 483 36.64 19.88 6.22
N ASP A 484 36.19 21.12 6.38
CA ASP A 484 35.49 21.59 7.58
C ASP A 484 34.18 20.82 7.82
N ALA A 485 33.39 20.59 6.77
CA ALA A 485 32.17 19.81 6.86
C ALA A 485 32.47 18.36 7.26
N LYS A 486 33.52 17.75 6.71
CA LYS A 486 33.93 16.38 7.00
C LYS A 486 34.43 16.24 8.45
N ASN A 487 35.27 17.16 8.89
CA ASN A 487 35.75 17.22 10.28
C ASN A 487 34.59 17.38 11.25
N TRP A 488 33.63 18.27 10.93
CA TRP A 488 32.42 18.43 11.71
C TRP A 488 31.61 17.13 11.78
N LEU A 489 31.38 16.43 10.66
CA LEU A 489 30.60 15.18 10.67
C LEU A 489 31.25 14.12 11.57
N ARG A 490 32.57 14.04 11.59
CA ARG A 490 33.32 13.11 12.45
C ARG A 490 33.24 13.45 13.94
N SER A 491 33.06 14.73 14.30
CA SER A 491 33.13 15.19 15.69
C SER A 491 31.81 15.69 16.27
N CYS A 492 30.74 15.80 15.47
CA CYS A 492 29.46 16.37 15.92
C CYS A 492 28.75 15.53 16.99
N ARG A 493 29.08 14.24 17.07
CA ARG A 493 28.67 13.31 18.13
C ARG A 493 29.80 12.34 18.41
N LEU A 494 29.71 11.64 19.53
CA LEU A 494 30.57 10.51 19.82
C LEU A 494 30.08 9.29 19.03
N TRP A 495 30.66 9.07 17.86
CA TRP A 495 30.34 7.92 17.01
C TRP A 495 31.04 6.66 17.50
N ASN A 496 30.32 5.54 17.48
CA ASN A 496 30.97 4.24 17.63
C ASN A 496 31.71 3.85 16.34
N LYS A 497 32.50 2.76 16.40
CA LYS A 497 33.33 2.31 15.28
C LYS A 497 32.53 2.05 14.00
N GLU A 498 31.34 1.49 14.12
CA GLU A 498 30.50 1.09 12.97
C GLU A 498 29.86 2.31 12.31
N GLN A 499 29.39 3.26 13.12
CA GLN A 499 28.85 4.54 12.64
C GLN A 499 29.94 5.37 11.97
N LEU A 500 31.14 5.44 12.56
CA LEU A 500 32.27 6.14 11.95
C LEU A 500 32.68 5.47 10.63
N GLN A 501 32.70 4.13 10.55
CA GLN A 501 32.95 3.43 9.30
C GLN A 501 31.89 3.75 8.24
N ALA A 502 30.61 3.82 8.61
CA ALA A 502 29.55 4.22 7.69
C ALA A 502 29.71 5.67 7.20
N ILE A 503 30.22 6.58 8.05
CA ILE A 503 30.59 7.95 7.67
C ILE A 503 31.76 7.96 6.69
N GLU A 504 32.76 7.10 6.84
CA GLU A 504 33.86 7.03 5.88
C GLU A 504 33.43 6.39 4.55
N ASP A 505 32.67 5.30 4.62
CA ASP A 505 32.24 4.52 3.45
C ASP A 505 31.28 5.30 2.53
N MET A 506 30.63 6.37 3.02
CA MET A 506 29.82 7.23 2.16
C MET A 506 30.67 7.93 1.07
N HIS A 507 31.97 8.14 1.32
CA HIS A 507 32.94 8.66 0.35
C HIS A 507 33.49 7.58 -0.60
N ALA A 508 33.05 6.33 -0.46
CA ALA A 508 33.44 5.20 -1.28
C ALA A 508 32.19 4.38 -1.70
N ALA A 509 31.05 5.05 -1.93
CA ALA A 509 29.80 4.38 -2.24
C ALA A 509 29.79 3.84 -3.70
N LYS A 510 29.40 2.57 -3.87
CA LYS A 510 29.21 1.95 -5.20
C LYS A 510 28.06 2.64 -5.93
N GLY A 511 28.34 3.21 -7.09
CA GLY A 511 27.32 3.88 -7.92
C GLY A 511 26.59 5.03 -7.22
N ARG A 512 27.22 5.65 -6.20
CA ARG A 512 26.63 6.68 -5.32
C ARG A 512 25.47 6.19 -4.43
N LEU A 513 25.36 4.88 -4.21
CA LEU A 513 24.36 4.28 -3.32
C LEU A 513 25.06 3.62 -2.12
N GLN A 514 24.64 4.00 -0.93
CA GLN A 514 25.04 3.33 0.31
C GLN A 514 23.81 2.71 0.98
N ILE A 515 23.99 1.53 1.59
CA ILE A 515 22.96 0.88 2.40
C ILE A 515 23.51 0.78 3.83
N ILE A 516 22.71 1.23 4.79
CA ILE A 516 23.01 1.16 6.22
C ILE A 516 21.89 0.37 6.89
N THR A 517 22.22 -0.81 7.40
CA THR A 517 21.29 -1.63 8.17
C THR A 517 21.61 -1.58 9.65
N GLY A 518 20.61 -1.81 10.48
CA GLY A 518 20.83 -1.91 11.91
C GLY A 518 19.54 -2.10 12.67
N VAL A 519 19.66 -2.65 13.87
CA VAL A 519 18.51 -2.93 14.74
C VAL A 519 17.97 -1.63 15.32
N ALA A 520 16.78 -1.69 15.88
CA ALA A 520 16.26 -0.55 16.60
C ALA A 520 17.13 -0.25 17.83
N GLY A 521 17.54 1.01 17.99
CA GLY A 521 18.47 1.44 19.03
C GLY A 521 19.93 1.57 18.63
N THR A 522 20.31 1.30 17.37
CA THR A 522 21.72 1.42 16.90
C THR A 522 22.11 2.82 16.41
N GLY A 523 21.24 3.82 16.60
CA GLY A 523 21.51 5.21 16.19
C GLY A 523 21.34 5.52 14.70
N LYS A 524 20.68 4.65 13.91
CA LYS A 524 20.44 4.88 12.46
C LYS A 524 19.88 6.27 12.14
N THR A 525 18.80 6.67 12.79
CA THR A 525 18.14 7.97 12.54
C THR A 525 19.06 9.13 12.89
N THR A 526 19.79 9.05 14.01
CA THR A 526 20.77 10.07 14.41
C THR A 526 21.89 10.21 13.39
N LEU A 527 22.44 9.08 12.91
CA LEU A 527 23.45 9.06 11.85
C LEU A 527 22.91 9.65 10.53
N GLN A 528 21.68 9.29 10.15
CA GLN A 528 21.02 9.84 8.97
C GLN A 528 20.86 11.35 9.03
N ILE A 529 20.43 11.90 10.18
CA ILE A 529 20.28 13.34 10.38
C ILE A 529 21.65 14.02 10.27
N ALA A 530 22.69 13.47 10.91
CA ALA A 530 24.04 14.03 10.83
C ALA A 530 24.58 14.05 9.39
N GLN A 531 24.37 12.98 8.63
CA GLN A 531 24.77 12.91 7.21
C GLN A 531 23.94 13.87 6.32
N ALA A 532 22.67 14.12 6.65
CA ALA A 532 21.86 15.14 5.97
C ALA A 532 22.37 16.57 6.28
N LEU A 533 22.69 16.85 7.54
CA LEU A 533 23.27 18.13 7.97
C LEU A 533 24.68 18.35 7.40
N TYR A 534 25.45 17.28 7.18
CA TYR A 534 26.71 17.33 6.47
C TYR A 534 26.54 17.88 5.04
N MET A 535 25.48 17.48 4.32
CA MET A 535 25.16 18.06 3.00
C MET A 535 24.92 19.57 3.08
N VAL A 536 24.21 20.03 4.11
CA VAL A 536 23.93 21.46 4.34
C VAL A 536 25.21 22.22 4.72
N LYS A 537 26.09 21.62 5.53
CA LYS A 537 27.40 22.18 5.91
C LYS A 537 28.30 22.45 4.71
N MET A 538 28.19 21.65 3.64
CA MET A 538 28.88 21.87 2.37
C MET A 538 28.22 22.93 1.47
N GLY A 539 27.17 23.62 1.97
CA GLY A 539 26.33 24.55 1.20
C GLY A 539 25.25 23.88 0.37
N GLY A 540 25.14 22.54 0.42
CA GLY A 540 24.18 21.74 -0.34
C GLY A 540 22.81 21.62 0.32
N ARG A 541 22.01 20.68 -0.18
CA ARG A 541 20.66 20.37 0.34
C ARG A 541 20.44 18.88 0.56
N ALA A 542 19.46 18.56 1.39
CA ALA A 542 19.05 17.18 1.66
C ALA A 542 17.54 16.97 1.45
N LEU A 543 17.18 15.88 0.75
CA LEU A 543 15.83 15.34 0.74
C LEU A 543 15.80 14.11 1.65
N CYS A 544 15.00 14.17 2.70
CA CYS A 544 14.83 13.08 3.66
C CYS A 544 13.43 12.49 3.52
N THR A 545 13.35 11.20 3.17
CA THR A 545 12.07 10.51 3.01
C THR A 545 11.92 9.32 3.96
N ALA A 546 10.68 8.97 4.28
CA ALA A 546 10.35 7.77 5.03
C ALA A 546 9.11 7.07 4.47
N THR A 547 8.92 5.80 4.83
CA THR A 547 7.79 4.97 4.38
C THR A 547 6.42 5.46 4.87
N GLY A 548 6.36 6.01 6.09
CA GLY A 548 5.13 6.44 6.74
C GLY A 548 5.23 7.83 7.35
N ASN A 549 4.09 8.49 7.54
CA ASN A 549 4.05 9.83 8.17
C ASN A 549 4.71 9.81 9.54
N SER A 550 4.33 8.88 10.42
CA SER A 550 4.91 8.76 11.77
C SER A 550 6.44 8.64 11.79
N ASN A 551 7.04 8.03 10.76
CA ASN A 551 8.49 7.92 10.63
C ASN A 551 9.11 9.27 10.22
N ALA A 552 8.51 9.94 9.24
CA ALA A 552 8.96 11.26 8.81
C ALA A 552 8.79 12.32 9.92
N ASP A 553 7.77 12.19 10.76
CA ASP A 553 7.47 13.12 11.86
C ASP A 553 8.44 12.91 13.01
N HIS A 554 8.77 11.65 13.31
CA HIS A 554 9.86 11.30 14.21
C HIS A 554 11.19 11.89 13.72
N TRP A 555 11.51 11.70 12.44
CA TRP A 555 12.72 12.28 11.84
C TRP A 555 12.75 13.80 11.99
N ALA A 556 11.64 14.49 11.70
CA ALA A 556 11.56 15.95 11.81
C ALA A 556 11.85 16.46 13.22
N ARG A 557 11.27 15.85 14.24
CA ARG A 557 11.49 16.24 15.64
C ARG A 557 12.95 16.08 16.06
N GLU A 558 13.53 14.89 15.83
CA GLU A 558 14.93 14.61 16.19
C GLU A 558 15.90 15.51 15.41
N ALA A 559 15.58 15.86 14.16
CA ALA A 559 16.43 16.74 13.36
C ALA A 559 16.46 18.16 13.92
N HIS A 560 15.32 18.70 14.36
CA HIS A 560 15.26 20.03 14.96
C HIS A 560 16.01 20.10 16.29
N GLU A 561 15.91 19.05 17.12
CA GLU A 561 16.69 18.93 18.35
C GLU A 561 18.19 18.95 18.06
N LEU A 562 18.66 18.14 17.08
CA LEU A 562 20.07 18.13 16.71
C LEU A 562 20.55 19.44 16.08
N ILE A 563 19.71 20.09 15.27
CA ILE A 563 20.00 21.42 14.70
C ILE A 563 20.19 22.42 15.83
N ALA A 564 19.29 22.48 16.81
CA ALA A 564 19.37 23.40 17.94
C ALA A 564 20.61 23.15 18.82
N GLU A 565 20.99 21.89 19.03
CA GLU A 565 22.18 21.53 19.82
C GLU A 565 23.51 21.85 19.10
N THR A 566 23.56 21.64 17.79
CA THR A 566 24.83 21.56 17.04
C THR A 566 25.10 22.81 16.20
N PHE A 567 24.06 23.58 15.89
CA PHE A 567 24.13 24.72 14.99
C PHE A 567 23.54 25.97 15.64
N ASN A 568 24.35 27.02 15.76
CA ASN A 568 23.87 28.38 15.99
C ASN A 568 23.45 29.06 14.66
N LEU A 569 23.23 28.27 13.61
CA LEU A 569 23.01 28.68 12.22
C LEU A 569 21.56 28.36 11.85
N GLY A 570 20.88 29.32 11.22
CA GLY A 570 19.47 29.23 10.82
C GLY A 570 19.19 28.24 9.68
N ILE A 571 19.47 26.95 9.89
CA ILE A 571 19.12 25.86 8.97
C ILE A 571 17.60 25.76 8.88
N ARG A 572 17.08 25.78 7.65
CA ARG A 572 15.65 25.68 7.35
C ARG A 572 15.28 24.24 6.99
N ALA A 573 14.79 23.50 7.96
CA ALA A 573 14.29 22.13 7.77
C ALA A 573 12.76 22.10 7.89
N TYR A 574 12.06 21.67 6.83
CA TYR A 574 10.59 21.65 6.83
C TYR A 574 10.02 20.30 6.44
N ARG A 575 8.91 19.96 7.07
CA ARG A 575 8.16 18.73 6.83
C ARG A 575 6.93 19.00 5.95
N LEU A 576 6.89 18.34 4.79
CA LEU A 576 5.79 18.44 3.81
C LEU A 576 4.72 17.38 4.05
N TYR A 577 3.63 17.77 4.72
CA TYR A 577 2.52 16.89 5.04
C TYR A 577 1.39 16.97 4.03
N PRO A 578 0.76 15.86 3.61
CA PRO A 578 -0.49 15.92 2.88
C PRO A 578 -1.63 16.31 3.84
N ALA A 579 -2.07 17.57 3.77
CA ALA A 579 -3.40 18.10 4.08
C ALA A 579 -4.39 17.20 4.87
N SER A 580 -4.75 17.62 6.10
CA SER A 580 -5.76 17.08 7.08
C SER A 580 -5.88 15.54 7.30
N ARG A 581 -4.99 14.76 6.66
CA ARG A 581 -4.95 13.30 6.66
C ARG A 581 -4.28 12.81 7.94
N GLY A 582 -4.95 11.91 8.67
CA GLY A 582 -4.45 11.37 9.95
C GLY A 582 -4.97 12.08 11.20
N VAL A 583 -5.69 13.20 11.09
CA VAL A 583 -6.40 13.79 12.25
C VAL A 583 -7.65 12.96 12.52
N ASN A 584 -7.58 12.22 13.64
CA ASN A 584 -8.66 11.37 14.11
C ASN A 584 -9.92 12.21 14.33
N ILE A 585 -11.07 11.69 13.95
CA ILE A 585 -12.33 12.43 14.11
C ILE A 585 -12.63 12.69 15.60
N LYS A 586 -12.18 11.82 16.51
CA LYS A 586 -12.31 12.04 17.97
C LYS A 586 -11.56 13.25 18.49
N THR A 587 -10.50 13.69 17.81
CA THR A 587 -9.69 14.85 18.22
C THR A 587 -10.05 16.10 17.43
N LEU A 588 -11.00 15.99 16.50
CA LEU A 588 -11.34 17.04 15.57
C LEU A 588 -12.25 18.06 16.26
N GLN A 589 -11.86 19.33 16.23
CA GLN A 589 -12.67 20.41 16.79
C GLN A 589 -13.78 20.84 15.80
N LYS A 590 -14.89 21.35 16.32
CA LYS A 590 -16.03 21.84 15.51
C LYS A 590 -15.61 22.87 14.45
N ALA A 591 -14.67 23.75 14.79
CA ALA A 591 -14.16 24.77 13.87
C ALA A 591 -13.34 24.18 12.70
N GLN A 592 -12.71 23.03 12.91
CA GLN A 592 -11.87 22.34 11.91
C GLN A 592 -12.69 21.58 10.86
N VAL A 593 -13.88 21.09 11.21
CA VAL A 593 -14.76 20.25 10.37
C VAL A 593 -14.92 20.78 8.96
N LYS A 594 -15.26 22.06 8.84
CA LYS A 594 -15.55 22.72 7.56
C LYS A 594 -14.33 22.82 6.64
N TRP A 595 -13.13 22.70 7.20
CA TRP A 595 -11.85 22.79 6.50
C TRP A 595 -11.24 21.42 6.19
N LYS A 596 -11.78 20.30 6.72
CA LYS A 596 -11.26 18.96 6.41
C LYS A 596 -11.48 18.63 4.93
N ARG A 597 -10.46 18.11 4.26
CA ARG A 597 -10.48 17.72 2.84
C ARG A 597 -9.72 16.41 2.62
N ALA A 598 -10.10 15.63 1.62
CA ALA A 598 -9.23 14.56 1.14
C ALA A 598 -7.90 15.12 0.63
N GLY A 599 -6.78 14.54 1.11
CA GLY A 599 -5.44 14.93 0.69
C GLY A 599 -5.17 14.75 -0.81
N HIS A 600 -4.28 15.58 -1.37
CA HIS A 600 -3.95 15.67 -2.80
C HIS A 600 -5.08 16.10 -3.74
N ALA A 601 -6.15 16.70 -3.21
CA ALA A 601 -7.05 17.49 -4.04
C ALA A 601 -6.26 18.65 -4.70
N ARG A 602 -6.59 19.02 -5.95
CA ARG A 602 -5.95 20.11 -6.73
C ARG A 602 -4.48 19.88 -7.14
N GLY A 603 -4.21 18.80 -7.89
CA GLY A 603 -2.96 18.69 -8.66
C GLY A 603 -1.72 18.20 -7.89
N GLY A 604 -1.90 17.54 -6.73
CA GLY A 604 -0.79 16.95 -5.97
C GLY A 604 -0.18 17.85 -4.89
N ARG A 605 -0.86 18.95 -4.54
CA ARG A 605 -0.48 19.81 -3.41
C ARG A 605 -0.53 19.07 -2.08
N THR A 606 0.45 19.35 -1.23
CA THR A 606 0.51 18.85 0.15
C THR A 606 -0.08 19.85 1.14
N SER A 607 0.05 21.15 0.86
CA SER A 607 -0.43 22.24 1.71
C SER A 607 -1.27 23.26 0.91
N SER A 608 -2.31 23.81 1.54
CA SER A 608 -3.17 24.88 1.01
C SER A 608 -3.64 25.85 2.11
N LEU A 609 -4.28 26.98 1.74
CA LEU A 609 -4.89 27.88 2.72
C LEU A 609 -5.96 27.18 3.57
N GLU A 610 -6.73 26.26 2.98
CA GLU A 610 -7.73 25.48 3.71
C GLU A 610 -7.06 24.57 4.76
N ASP A 611 -5.86 24.05 4.48
CA ASP A 611 -5.08 23.23 5.41
C ASP A 611 -4.44 24.05 6.52
N LEU A 612 -3.93 25.24 6.18
CA LEU A 612 -3.49 26.22 7.17
C LEU A 612 -4.63 26.55 8.14
N MET A 613 -5.82 26.84 7.60
CA MET A 613 -7.02 27.09 8.41
C MET A 613 -7.40 25.88 9.26
N PHE A 614 -7.37 24.68 8.68
CA PHE A 614 -7.66 23.45 9.42
C PHE A 614 -6.74 23.29 10.64
N ARG A 615 -5.44 23.62 10.52
CA ARG A 615 -4.47 23.47 11.60
C ARG A 615 -4.43 24.63 12.59
N LEU A 616 -4.76 25.85 12.17
CA LEU A 616 -4.83 26.99 13.08
C LEU A 616 -5.90 26.82 14.18
N PHE A 617 -6.93 26.02 13.92
CA PHE A 617 -7.93 25.65 14.93
C PHE A 617 -7.54 24.38 15.71
N ASP A 618 -6.26 23.96 15.69
CA ASP A 618 -5.72 22.83 16.44
C ASP A 618 -4.76 23.31 17.54
N GLU A 619 -5.30 23.73 18.68
CA GLU A 619 -4.50 24.30 19.79
C GLU A 619 -3.57 23.27 20.48
N ASN A 620 -3.72 21.97 20.21
CA ASN A 620 -3.07 20.88 20.96
C ASN A 620 -2.07 20.05 20.15
N ASN A 621 -1.68 20.47 18.95
CA ASN A 621 -0.96 19.60 18.02
C ASN A 621 0.50 20.03 17.78
N SER A 622 1.43 19.39 18.50
CA SER A 622 2.87 19.55 18.31
C SER A 622 3.37 19.09 16.94
N ASP A 623 2.61 18.26 16.20
CA ASP A 623 3.03 17.81 14.86
C ASP A 623 3.04 18.97 13.83
N PHE A 624 2.36 20.08 14.17
CA PHE A 624 2.35 21.32 13.40
C PHE A 624 3.69 22.07 13.46
N ASP A 625 4.52 21.83 14.48
CA ASP A 625 5.70 22.63 14.80
C ASP A 625 6.72 22.70 13.68
N PHE A 626 6.79 21.67 12.83
CA PHE A 626 7.77 21.55 11.76
C PHE A 626 7.16 21.69 10.36
N SER A 627 5.88 22.06 10.29
CA SER A 627 5.14 22.13 9.04
C SER A 627 5.40 23.43 8.27
N ILE A 628 5.28 23.38 6.94
CA ILE A 628 5.46 24.56 6.10
C ILE A 628 4.41 25.64 6.38
N GLU A 629 3.18 25.23 6.71
CA GLU A 629 2.08 26.12 7.08
C GLU A 629 2.44 27.00 8.28
N LYS A 630 2.95 26.39 9.35
CA LYS A 630 3.37 27.09 10.56
C LYS A 630 4.54 28.01 10.27
N ALA A 631 5.55 27.49 9.56
CA ALA A 631 6.74 28.24 9.21
C ALA A 631 6.42 29.50 8.38
N VAL A 632 5.43 29.44 7.48
CA VAL A 632 4.96 30.64 6.76
C VAL A 632 4.42 31.70 7.71
N LEU A 633 3.66 31.32 8.75
CA LEU A 633 3.16 32.28 9.73
C LEU A 633 4.28 32.88 10.58
N GLU A 634 5.18 32.03 11.09
CA GLU A 634 6.31 32.48 11.92
C GLU A 634 7.24 33.41 11.13
N GLU A 635 7.55 33.09 9.87
CA GLU A 635 8.37 33.96 9.01
C GLU A 635 7.66 35.26 8.62
N ALA A 636 6.33 35.22 8.47
CA ALA A 636 5.56 36.44 8.24
C ALA A 636 5.66 37.39 9.44
N GLU A 637 5.60 36.86 10.67
CA GLU A 637 5.73 37.63 11.92
C GLU A 637 7.12 38.21 12.13
N LYS A 638 8.19 37.45 11.82
CA LYS A 638 9.58 37.94 11.88
C LYS A 638 9.82 39.16 11.00
N GLY A 639 9.10 39.27 9.88
CA GLY A 639 9.18 40.44 9.00
C GLY A 639 10.44 40.53 8.15
N GLN A 640 11.25 39.47 8.09
CA GLN A 640 12.58 39.48 7.44
C GLN A 640 12.54 39.11 5.96
N LEU A 641 11.50 38.39 5.52
CA LEU A 641 11.36 37.96 4.13
C LEU A 641 10.58 38.98 3.30
N SER A 642 11.00 39.11 2.03
CA SER A 642 10.41 40.04 1.06
C SER A 642 10.30 39.36 -0.30
N TYR A 643 9.16 39.53 -0.99
CA TYR A 643 9.02 39.08 -2.38
C TYR A 643 8.03 39.96 -3.12
N ASN A 644 8.54 40.77 -4.04
CA ASN A 644 7.75 41.60 -4.94
C ASN A 644 7.36 40.81 -6.18
N PHE A 645 6.06 40.66 -6.42
CA PHE A 645 5.55 39.92 -7.56
C PHE A 645 4.35 40.63 -8.19
N ARG A 646 4.01 40.24 -9.43
CA ARG A 646 2.79 40.72 -10.10
C ARG A 646 1.64 39.74 -9.85
N PRO A 647 0.57 40.13 -9.14
CA PRO A 647 -0.56 39.24 -8.87
C PRO A 647 -1.38 38.88 -10.11
N ASP A 648 -1.43 39.76 -11.10
CA ASP A 648 -2.11 39.59 -12.39
C ASP A 648 -1.24 40.23 -13.46
N ALA A 649 -1.05 39.56 -14.60
CA ALA A 649 -0.26 40.06 -15.71
C ALA A 649 -0.80 41.39 -16.29
N ARG A 650 -2.09 41.69 -16.06
CA ARG A 650 -2.76 42.92 -16.49
C ARG A 650 -2.56 44.09 -15.53
N ILE A 651 -2.05 43.85 -14.31
CA ILE A 651 -1.80 44.89 -13.31
C ILE A 651 -0.31 45.27 -13.37
N PRO A 652 0.05 46.54 -13.68
CA PRO A 652 1.45 46.93 -13.81
C PRO A 652 2.25 46.86 -12.50
N LEU A 653 1.55 47.11 -11.38
CA LEU A 653 2.14 47.29 -10.05
C LEU A 653 2.56 45.94 -9.44
N LYS A 654 3.81 45.88 -8.98
CA LYS A 654 4.30 44.79 -8.13
C LYS A 654 3.86 45.02 -6.69
N VAL A 655 3.49 43.96 -6.00
CA VAL A 655 3.14 43.99 -4.57
C VAL A 655 4.06 43.06 -3.80
N ASN A 656 4.33 43.41 -2.54
CA ASN A 656 5.10 42.55 -1.67
C ASN A 656 4.21 41.47 -1.04
N ALA A 657 4.48 40.21 -1.35
CA ALA A 657 3.68 39.08 -0.87
C ALA A 657 3.67 38.97 0.66
N TRP A 658 4.83 39.11 1.30
CA TRP A 658 4.98 38.96 2.75
C TRP A 658 4.33 40.10 3.54
N GLU A 659 4.41 41.34 3.04
CA GLU A 659 3.69 42.47 3.64
C GLU A 659 2.17 42.33 3.51
N HIS A 660 1.69 41.87 2.36
CA HIS A 660 0.27 41.60 2.16
C HIS A 660 -0.22 40.47 3.06
N LEU A 661 0.58 39.42 3.26
CA LEU A 661 0.25 38.34 4.20
C LEU A 661 0.10 38.89 5.62
N ARG A 662 1.05 39.71 6.10
CA ARG A 662 0.97 40.40 7.39
C ARG A 662 -0.28 41.29 7.51
N SER A 663 -0.65 41.99 6.44
CA SER A 663 -1.86 42.82 6.40
C SER A 663 -3.12 41.97 6.55
N TYR A 664 -3.21 40.83 5.86
CA TYR A 664 -4.31 39.89 6.05
C TYR A 664 -4.35 39.30 7.46
N MET A 665 -3.20 38.92 8.03
CA MET A 665 -3.13 38.44 9.42
C MET A 665 -3.68 39.48 10.41
N LYS A 666 -3.30 40.76 10.26
CA LYS A 666 -3.84 41.85 11.07
C LYS A 666 -5.35 42.04 10.88
N LYS A 667 -5.86 41.97 9.65
CA LYS A 667 -7.31 42.02 9.38
C LYS A 667 -8.07 40.87 10.05
N ILE A 668 -7.50 39.66 10.04
CA ILE A 668 -8.07 38.49 10.71
C ILE A 668 -8.11 38.72 12.23
N GLN A 669 -7.01 39.19 12.83
CA GLN A 669 -6.92 39.49 14.26
C GLN A 669 -7.93 40.56 14.71
N LYS A 670 -8.19 41.57 13.87
CA LYS A 670 -9.18 42.63 14.14
C LYS A 670 -10.64 42.21 13.89
N GLY A 671 -10.88 41.00 13.37
CA GLY A 671 -12.23 40.54 13.00
C GLY A 671 -12.80 41.19 11.73
N GLU A 672 -11.97 41.87 10.92
CA GLU A 672 -12.38 42.61 9.71
C GLU A 672 -12.37 41.72 8.45
N PHE A 673 -11.91 40.46 8.55
CA PHE A 673 -11.71 39.57 7.40
C PHE A 673 -12.99 38.82 6.98
N GLN A 674 -13.34 38.87 5.68
CA GLN A 674 -14.54 38.21 5.16
C GLN A 674 -14.32 36.73 4.77
N TRP A 675 -14.64 35.81 5.67
CA TRP A 675 -14.52 34.35 5.49
C TRP A 675 -15.52 33.69 4.52
N ARG A 676 -16.39 34.45 3.84
CA ARG A 676 -17.38 33.87 2.92
C ARG A 676 -16.67 33.17 1.76
N ASN A 677 -16.98 31.90 1.50
CA ASN A 677 -16.41 31.15 0.37
C ASN A 677 -16.56 31.93 -0.93
N GLY A 678 -15.44 32.17 -1.62
CA GLY A 678 -15.41 32.97 -2.84
C GLY A 678 -15.50 34.48 -2.63
N SER A 679 -15.21 35.00 -1.44
CA SER A 679 -14.94 36.45 -1.25
C SER A 679 -13.64 36.86 -1.95
N SER A 680 -13.48 38.16 -2.21
CA SER A 680 -12.21 38.72 -2.69
C SER A 680 -11.07 38.51 -1.70
N ASP A 681 -11.36 38.62 -0.39
CA ASP A 681 -10.40 38.43 0.68
C ASP A 681 -9.84 37.01 0.73
N VAL A 682 -10.69 35.97 0.68
CA VAL A 682 -10.25 34.57 0.70
C VAL A 682 -9.43 34.24 -0.55
N ARG A 683 -9.85 34.70 -1.73
CA ARG A 683 -9.07 34.51 -2.98
C ARG A 683 -7.72 35.23 -2.95
N GLY A 684 -7.69 36.44 -2.38
CA GLY A 684 -6.48 37.24 -2.25
C GLY A 684 -5.50 36.59 -1.28
N LEU A 685 -5.97 36.19 -0.10
CA LEU A 685 -5.18 35.48 0.89
C LEU A 685 -4.62 34.16 0.35
N ASP A 686 -5.43 33.36 -0.35
CA ASP A 686 -4.98 32.09 -0.94
C ASP A 686 -3.83 32.31 -1.93
N ARG A 687 -3.96 33.29 -2.83
CA ARG A 687 -2.90 33.63 -3.78
C ARG A 687 -1.62 34.09 -3.09
N ILE A 688 -1.74 34.98 -2.09
CA ILE A 688 -0.60 35.52 -1.36
C ILE A 688 0.09 34.44 -0.53
N TYR A 689 -0.69 33.58 0.13
CA TYR A 689 -0.18 32.44 0.89
C TYR A 689 0.61 31.49 -0.01
N GLU A 690 0.10 31.12 -1.20
CA GLU A 690 0.82 30.23 -2.12
C GLU A 690 2.16 30.83 -2.57
N VAL A 691 2.23 32.15 -2.79
CA VAL A 691 3.48 32.84 -3.15
C VAL A 691 4.48 32.83 -2.00
N CYS A 692 4.04 33.14 -0.77
CA CYS A 692 4.90 33.12 0.42
C CYS A 692 5.40 31.70 0.71
N LYS A 693 4.51 30.70 0.64
CA LYS A 693 4.85 29.28 0.77
C LYS A 693 5.87 28.84 -0.27
N GLY A 694 5.69 29.21 -1.53
CA GLY A 694 6.63 28.86 -2.60
C GLY A 694 8.02 29.46 -2.37
N HIS A 695 8.10 30.72 -1.96
CA HIS A 695 9.36 31.35 -1.57
C HIS A 695 10.00 30.62 -0.38
N LEU A 696 9.23 30.32 0.68
CA LEU A 696 9.77 29.64 1.86
C LEU A 696 10.27 28.21 1.56
N VAL A 697 9.52 27.45 0.77
CA VAL A 697 9.93 26.12 0.30
C VAL A 697 11.22 26.22 -0.50
N ALA A 698 11.38 27.23 -1.35
CA ALA A 698 12.60 27.42 -2.13
C ALA A 698 13.83 27.71 -1.27
N LEU A 699 13.67 28.32 -0.09
CA LEU A 699 14.72 28.58 0.88
C LEU A 699 15.06 27.37 1.79
N ALA A 700 14.33 26.27 1.70
CA ALA A 700 14.54 25.12 2.58
C ALA A 700 15.87 24.39 2.26
N ASP A 701 16.68 24.16 3.29
CA ASP A 701 17.93 23.39 3.22
C ASP A 701 17.63 21.89 3.26
N ILE A 702 16.65 21.50 4.07
CA ILE A 702 16.21 20.12 4.24
C ILE A 702 14.69 20.04 4.04
N ILE A 703 14.25 19.17 3.13
CA ILE A 703 12.84 18.80 3.01
C ILE A 703 12.62 17.39 3.52
N ILE A 704 11.60 17.23 4.37
CA ILE A 704 11.21 15.96 4.98
C ILE A 704 9.84 15.57 4.45
N THR A 705 9.72 14.38 3.84
CA THR A 705 8.44 13.92 3.30
C THR A 705 8.31 12.40 3.31
N THR A 706 7.19 11.85 2.83
CA THR A 706 7.07 10.40 2.59
C THR A 706 7.46 10.06 1.16
N ASN A 707 7.89 8.83 0.90
CA ASN A 707 8.25 8.38 -0.46
C ASN A 707 7.09 8.58 -1.47
N GLY A 708 5.84 8.38 -1.02
CA GLY A 708 4.65 8.60 -1.83
C GLY A 708 4.39 10.07 -2.19
N ASN A 709 4.94 11.01 -1.43
CA ASN A 709 4.79 12.46 -1.62
C ASN A 709 6.00 13.12 -2.29
N ALA A 710 7.04 12.35 -2.65
CA ALA A 710 8.27 12.91 -3.18
C ALA A 710 8.08 13.71 -4.48
N ARG A 711 6.94 13.55 -5.17
CA ARG A 711 6.57 14.29 -6.38
C ARG A 711 5.48 15.35 -6.14
N CYS A 712 5.36 15.88 -4.93
CA CYS A 712 4.37 16.93 -4.65
C CYS A 712 4.71 18.21 -5.41
N SER A 713 3.72 19.08 -5.59
CA SER A 713 3.92 20.36 -6.30
C SER A 713 4.94 21.24 -5.62
N GLU A 714 5.04 21.22 -4.29
CA GLU A 714 5.94 22.06 -3.52
C GLU A 714 7.41 21.74 -3.86
N LEU A 715 7.73 20.45 -3.95
CA LEU A 715 9.03 19.99 -4.40
C LEU A 715 9.27 20.32 -5.88
N ARG A 716 8.30 20.02 -6.76
CA ARG A 716 8.47 20.16 -8.22
C ARG A 716 8.51 21.62 -8.69
N GLU A 717 7.66 22.47 -8.15
CA GLU A 717 7.41 23.83 -8.64
C GLU A 717 8.28 24.86 -7.94
N TYR A 718 8.68 24.61 -6.68
CA TYR A 718 9.48 25.55 -5.90
C TYR A 718 10.86 25.00 -5.54
N TRP A 719 10.96 23.89 -4.79
CA TRP A 719 12.27 23.43 -4.29
C TRP A 719 13.24 23.02 -5.42
N GLY A 720 12.77 22.23 -6.38
CA GLY A 720 13.55 21.80 -7.54
C GLY A 720 13.84 22.91 -8.56
N ARG A 721 13.21 24.08 -8.41
CA ARG A 721 13.40 25.26 -9.26
C ARG A 721 13.88 26.48 -8.46
N ALA A 722 14.40 26.26 -7.25
CA ALA A 722 14.69 27.31 -6.29
C ALA A 722 15.65 28.36 -6.86
N GLU A 723 16.78 27.93 -7.44
CA GLU A 723 17.73 28.83 -8.11
C GLU A 723 17.07 29.57 -9.26
N ALA A 724 16.38 28.87 -10.17
CA ALA A 724 15.77 29.49 -11.35
C ALA A 724 14.72 30.57 -11.02
N LEU A 725 13.95 30.36 -9.95
CA LEU A 725 12.87 31.26 -9.54
C LEU A 725 13.31 32.35 -8.57
N PHE A 726 14.21 32.03 -7.65
CA PHE A 726 14.54 32.86 -6.49
C PHE A 726 16.05 33.09 -6.31
N GLY A 727 16.85 32.77 -7.33
CA GLY A 727 18.31 32.92 -7.31
C GLY A 727 18.79 34.37 -7.33
N SER A 728 20.11 34.55 -7.38
CA SER A 728 20.77 35.86 -7.33
C SER A 728 20.37 36.82 -8.46
N HIS A 729 19.90 36.29 -9.59
CA HIS A 729 19.38 37.09 -10.71
C HIS A 729 18.03 37.74 -10.43
N ASN A 730 17.28 37.30 -9.42
CA ASN A 730 15.98 37.85 -9.08
C ASN A 730 16.11 38.89 -7.96
N SER A 731 16.24 40.16 -8.31
CA SER A 731 16.33 41.27 -7.34
C SER A 731 15.02 41.58 -6.61
N GLU A 732 13.92 40.94 -6.98
CA GLU A 732 12.60 41.17 -6.37
C GLU A 732 12.36 40.32 -5.12
N VAL A 733 13.28 39.42 -4.79
CA VAL A 733 13.15 38.50 -3.65
C VAL A 733 14.30 38.68 -2.66
N TYR A 734 13.98 38.57 -1.37
CA TYR A 734 14.98 38.54 -0.31
C TYR A 734 14.57 37.57 0.82
N PRO A 735 15.51 36.72 1.29
CA PRO A 735 16.85 36.50 0.75
C PRO A 735 16.80 35.77 -0.59
N GLN A 736 17.85 35.94 -1.40
CA GLN A 736 18.01 35.19 -2.65
C GLN A 736 18.58 33.79 -2.36
N VAL A 737 18.15 32.81 -3.14
CA VAL A 737 18.68 31.44 -3.12
C VAL A 737 20.10 31.46 -3.70
N GLN A 738 21.06 31.00 -2.90
CA GLN A 738 22.44 30.81 -3.37
C GLN A 738 22.56 29.53 -4.22
N PRO A 739 23.57 29.44 -5.11
CA PRO A 739 23.85 28.23 -5.86
C PRO A 739 24.05 27.01 -4.94
N ILE A 740 23.49 25.87 -5.32
CA ILE A 740 23.41 24.66 -4.51
C ILE A 740 24.43 23.63 -5.04
N PRO A 741 25.60 23.49 -4.40
CA PRO A 741 26.72 22.70 -4.89
C PRO A 741 26.47 21.19 -4.85
N ALA A 742 25.64 20.71 -3.91
CA ALA A 742 25.45 19.28 -3.65
C ALA A 742 24.00 18.92 -3.25
N LEU A 743 23.59 17.69 -3.55
CA LEU A 743 22.30 17.13 -3.18
C LEU A 743 22.42 15.71 -2.62
N GLY A 744 21.96 15.50 -1.38
CA GLY A 744 21.84 14.18 -0.76
C GLY A 744 20.38 13.71 -0.69
N VAL A 745 20.14 12.42 -0.90
CA VAL A 745 18.83 11.79 -0.70
C VAL A 745 18.95 10.67 0.34
N PHE A 746 18.16 10.77 1.41
CA PHE A 746 18.23 9.87 2.56
C PHE A 746 16.87 9.23 2.78
N ILE A 747 16.80 7.89 2.74
CA ILE A 747 15.53 7.16 2.80
C ILE A 747 15.51 6.28 4.05
N ASP A 748 14.68 6.62 5.03
CA ASP A 748 14.49 5.84 6.26
C ASP A 748 13.47 4.71 6.08
N GLU A 749 13.62 3.65 6.88
CA GLU A 749 12.78 2.44 6.87
C GLU A 749 12.60 1.81 5.47
N ALA A 750 13.63 1.88 4.63
CA ALA A 750 13.63 1.38 3.26
C ALA A 750 13.34 -0.12 3.16
N GLY A 751 13.60 -0.90 4.22
CA GLY A 751 13.23 -2.32 4.32
C GLY A 751 11.72 -2.58 4.33
N LYS A 752 10.92 -1.60 4.80
CA LYS A 752 9.45 -1.64 4.85
C LYS A 752 8.80 -1.08 3.57
N GLU A 753 9.59 -0.51 2.66
CA GLU A 753 9.08 0.23 1.51
C GLU A 753 9.09 -0.63 0.23
N GLN A 754 8.04 -0.48 -0.59
CA GLN A 754 8.03 -1.09 -1.92
C GLN A 754 9.09 -0.44 -2.80
N GLU A 755 9.83 -1.25 -3.56
CA GLU A 755 10.92 -0.78 -4.41
C GLU A 755 10.52 0.40 -5.32
N ILE A 756 9.32 0.36 -5.92
CA ILE A 756 8.85 1.44 -6.79
C ILE A 756 8.65 2.78 -6.06
N ASN A 757 8.32 2.78 -4.77
CA ASN A 757 8.19 4.01 -3.99
C ASN A 757 9.55 4.66 -3.74
N ILE A 758 10.63 3.87 -3.63
CA ILE A 758 12.00 4.40 -3.59
C ILE A 758 12.35 5.03 -4.94
N ILE A 759 12.05 4.37 -6.06
CA ILE A 759 12.25 4.92 -7.40
C ILE A 759 11.44 6.22 -7.61
N ASN A 760 10.25 6.33 -7.00
CA ASN A 760 9.45 7.56 -7.02
C ASN A 760 10.20 8.76 -6.46
N THR A 761 10.92 8.56 -5.36
CA THR A 761 11.79 9.56 -4.73
C THR A 761 12.98 9.90 -5.62
N LEU A 762 13.74 8.89 -6.07
CA LEU A 762 14.98 9.08 -6.83
C LEU A 762 14.77 9.73 -8.21
N THR A 763 13.59 9.56 -8.79
CA THR A 763 13.24 10.13 -10.09
C THR A 763 12.37 11.39 -9.98
N SER A 764 12.16 11.91 -8.77
CA SER A 764 11.28 13.05 -8.58
C SER A 764 11.74 14.27 -9.41
N PRO A 765 10.82 14.94 -10.14
CA PRO A 765 11.14 16.18 -10.83
C PRO A 765 11.40 17.35 -9.87
N GLY A 766 11.16 17.17 -8.57
CA GLY A 766 11.55 18.12 -7.53
C GLY A 766 13.03 18.07 -7.16
N LEU A 767 13.79 17.11 -7.69
CA LEU A 767 15.25 17.10 -7.58
C LEU A 767 15.83 18.04 -8.65
N PHE A 768 16.49 19.11 -8.23
CA PHE A 768 17.10 20.11 -9.13
C PHE A 768 18.28 19.55 -9.93
N ARG A 769 18.89 18.46 -9.45
CA ARG A 769 19.98 17.73 -10.10
C ARG A 769 19.92 16.24 -9.77
N LYS A 770 20.77 15.44 -10.41
CA LYS A 770 21.02 14.05 -10.00
C LYS A 770 21.59 14.05 -8.57
N PRO A 771 21.10 13.18 -7.66
CA PRO A 771 21.68 13.05 -6.32
C PRO A 771 23.19 12.74 -6.39
N ASP A 772 23.95 13.43 -5.56
CA ASP A 772 25.37 13.17 -5.41
C ASP A 772 25.61 11.94 -4.53
N ILE A 773 24.73 11.71 -3.54
CA ILE A 773 24.70 10.51 -2.71
C ILE A 773 23.25 10.10 -2.42
N VAL A 774 22.99 8.78 -2.43
CA VAL A 774 21.75 8.17 -1.96
C VAL A 774 22.08 7.20 -0.83
N ILE A 775 21.40 7.31 0.31
CA ILE A 775 21.58 6.38 1.42
C ILE A 775 20.24 5.77 1.83
N LEU A 776 20.18 4.44 1.83
CA LEU A 776 19.03 3.65 2.29
C LEU A 776 19.28 3.16 3.71
N TYR A 777 18.38 3.49 4.63
CA TYR A 777 18.41 3.01 6.01
C TYR A 777 17.29 2.01 6.25
N GLY A 778 17.55 0.98 7.03
CA GLY A 778 16.49 0.05 7.41
C GLY A 778 16.99 -1.15 8.18
N ASP A 779 16.14 -2.16 8.24
CA ASP A 779 16.44 -3.45 8.85
C ASP A 779 15.73 -4.54 8.05
N ASP A 780 16.49 -5.36 7.33
CA ASP A 780 15.99 -6.47 6.50
C ASP A 780 15.39 -7.62 7.34
N ARG A 781 15.54 -7.58 8.67
CA ARG A 781 14.99 -8.57 9.61
C ARG A 781 13.74 -8.09 10.35
N GLN A 782 13.27 -6.86 10.09
CA GLN A 782 12.00 -6.33 10.61
C GLN A 782 10.87 -6.46 9.58
N LEU A 783 9.89 -5.54 9.58
CA LEU A 783 8.72 -5.60 8.70
C LEU A 783 9.10 -5.25 7.26
N GLY A 784 8.74 -6.14 6.34
CA GLY A 784 8.78 -5.87 4.91
C GLY A 784 7.57 -5.05 4.42
N PRO A 785 7.50 -4.79 3.10
CA PRO A 785 6.37 -4.10 2.47
C PRO A 785 5.04 -4.81 2.71
N VAL A 786 3.97 -4.02 2.89
CA VAL A 786 2.62 -4.54 3.08
C VAL A 786 1.92 -4.68 1.74
N ASN A 787 1.67 -5.93 1.32
CA ASN A 787 0.84 -6.21 0.17
C ASN A 787 -0.65 -6.14 0.53
N THR A 788 -1.36 -5.19 -0.09
CA THR A 788 -2.80 -4.95 0.15
C THR A 788 -3.70 -5.66 -0.86
N CYS A 789 -3.15 -6.35 -1.86
CA CYS A 789 -3.94 -7.12 -2.82
C CYS A 789 -4.60 -8.32 -2.16
N SER A 790 -5.69 -8.79 -2.76
CA SER A 790 -6.34 -10.03 -2.34
C SER A 790 -5.37 -11.20 -2.46
N SER A 791 -5.09 -11.86 -1.33
CA SER A 791 -4.34 -13.11 -1.25
C SER A 791 -5.24 -14.35 -1.38
N GLU A 792 -6.49 -14.18 -1.82
CA GLU A 792 -7.44 -15.28 -2.03
C GLU A 792 -7.09 -16.09 -3.28
N LYS A 793 -7.76 -17.22 -3.51
CA LYS A 793 -7.46 -18.13 -4.64
C LYS A 793 -7.56 -17.45 -6.02
N PHE A 794 -8.31 -16.35 -6.12
CA PHE A 794 -8.47 -15.55 -7.34
C PHE A 794 -7.61 -14.30 -7.26
N GLN A 795 -6.42 -14.37 -7.86
CA GLN A 795 -5.46 -13.27 -7.88
C GLN A 795 -5.52 -12.52 -9.20
N ILE A 796 -5.61 -11.19 -9.13
CA ILE A 796 -5.63 -10.29 -10.30
C ILE A 796 -4.20 -9.82 -10.66
N ALA A 797 -3.28 -9.82 -9.69
CA ALA A 797 -1.89 -9.40 -9.87
C ALA A 797 -1.05 -10.55 -10.41
N LEU A 798 -0.40 -10.36 -11.58
CA LEU A 798 0.52 -11.35 -12.15
C LEU A 798 1.75 -11.50 -11.26
N TYR A 799 2.37 -10.38 -10.87
CA TYR A 799 3.60 -10.37 -10.06
C TYR A 799 3.28 -10.01 -8.60
N LEU A 800 2.38 -10.76 -7.98
CA LEU A 800 1.88 -10.45 -6.63
C LEU A 800 3.03 -10.39 -5.60
N ASP A 801 4.02 -11.28 -5.72
CA ASP A 801 5.13 -11.38 -4.78
C ASP A 801 6.08 -10.18 -4.87
N ARG A 802 6.15 -9.49 -6.02
CA ARG A 802 6.94 -8.25 -6.19
C ARG A 802 6.52 -7.17 -5.17
N LEU A 803 5.26 -7.14 -4.77
CA LEU A 803 4.73 -6.19 -3.78
C LEU A 803 5.23 -6.44 -2.35
N ASN A 804 5.85 -7.59 -2.09
CA ASN A 804 6.41 -7.99 -0.79
C ASN A 804 7.94 -7.75 -0.72
N ILE A 805 8.58 -7.31 -1.80
CA ILE A 805 10.04 -7.18 -1.88
C ILE A 805 10.42 -5.70 -1.85
N SER A 806 11.25 -5.31 -0.87
CA SER A 806 11.84 -3.98 -0.80
C SER A 806 13.15 -3.91 -1.58
N LEU A 807 13.53 -2.72 -2.05
CA LEU A 807 14.83 -2.53 -2.72
C LEU A 807 15.99 -2.87 -1.78
N LEU A 808 15.89 -2.46 -0.51
CA LEU A 808 16.94 -2.69 0.50
C LEU A 808 17.17 -4.19 0.71
N SER A 809 16.10 -4.96 0.99
CA SER A 809 16.23 -6.40 1.22
C SER A 809 16.70 -7.14 -0.03
N ARG A 810 16.21 -6.74 -1.21
CA ARG A 810 16.62 -7.33 -2.49
C ARG A 810 18.11 -7.14 -2.76
N LEU A 811 18.62 -5.91 -2.61
CA LEU A 811 20.05 -5.63 -2.81
C LEU A 811 20.93 -6.36 -1.79
N ILE A 812 20.50 -6.46 -0.52
CA ILE A 812 21.22 -7.23 0.50
C ILE A 812 21.26 -8.71 0.14
N ASN A 813 20.14 -9.30 -0.27
CA ASN A 813 20.07 -10.71 -0.69
C ASN A 813 20.96 -11.01 -1.89
N GLN A 814 21.12 -10.03 -2.80
CA GLN A 814 22.00 -10.12 -3.95
C GLN A 814 23.48 -9.86 -3.63
N GLY A 815 23.82 -9.53 -2.38
CA GLY A 815 25.19 -9.30 -1.96
C GLY A 815 25.70 -7.87 -2.19
N PHE A 816 24.83 -6.86 -2.33
CA PHE A 816 25.26 -5.46 -2.38
C PHE A 816 25.97 -5.10 -1.05
N PRO A 817 27.11 -4.39 -1.10
CA PRO A 817 27.81 -3.98 0.12
C PRO A 817 26.92 -3.06 0.96
N HIS A 818 26.91 -3.30 2.27
CA HIS A 818 26.15 -2.50 3.21
C HIS A 818 26.85 -2.44 4.56
N ASN A 819 26.68 -1.32 5.25
CA ASN A 819 27.17 -1.12 6.61
C ASN A 819 26.16 -1.68 7.59
N LYS A 820 26.61 -2.54 8.51
CA LYS A 820 25.78 -3.06 9.60
C LYS A 820 26.12 -2.32 10.89
N LEU A 821 25.13 -1.66 11.48
CA LEU A 821 25.22 -1.12 12.84
C LEU A 821 24.71 -2.21 13.81
N LEU A 822 25.60 -2.73 14.64
CA LEU A 822 25.39 -3.87 15.54
C LEU A 822 25.32 -3.44 17.01
N GLU A 823 26.01 -2.36 17.40
CA GLU A 823 25.94 -1.83 18.76
C GLU A 823 24.58 -1.16 19.03
N GLN A 824 23.80 -1.70 19.97
CA GLN A 824 22.48 -1.22 20.32
C GLN A 824 22.47 -0.51 21.68
N HIS A 825 21.76 0.62 21.75
CA HIS A 825 21.67 1.51 22.92
C HIS A 825 20.26 1.59 23.52
N ARG A 826 19.37 0.64 23.18
CA ARG A 826 17.97 0.66 23.60
C ARG A 826 17.68 -0.35 24.71
N MET A 827 17.92 -1.62 24.43
CA MET A 827 17.44 -2.75 25.22
C MET A 827 18.47 -3.13 26.28
N HIS A 828 18.02 -3.43 27.50
CA HIS A 828 18.87 -4.14 28.46
C HIS A 828 19.26 -5.55 27.93
N PRO A 829 20.45 -6.09 28.24
CA PRO A 829 20.90 -7.43 27.79
C PRO A 829 19.90 -8.57 28.02
N ALA A 830 19.17 -8.51 29.13
CA ALA A 830 18.11 -9.48 29.46
C ALA A 830 17.00 -9.55 28.39
N ILE A 831 16.77 -8.45 27.66
CA ILE A 831 15.78 -8.34 26.58
C ILE A 831 16.45 -8.62 25.24
N SER A 832 17.56 -7.95 24.92
CA SER A 832 18.22 -8.01 23.60
C SER A 832 18.75 -9.39 23.23
N LYS A 833 19.14 -10.22 24.21
CA LYS A 833 19.70 -11.56 23.99
C LYS A 833 18.80 -12.44 23.11
N ASN A 834 17.49 -12.46 23.36
CA ASN A 834 16.58 -13.32 22.61
C ASN A 834 16.41 -12.88 21.14
N PRO A 835 16.07 -11.60 20.85
CA PRO A 835 16.07 -11.10 19.48
C PRO A 835 17.41 -11.27 18.76
N ASN A 836 18.52 -11.02 19.45
CA ASN A 836 19.86 -11.16 18.88
C ASN A 836 20.12 -12.58 18.33
N GLU A 837 19.90 -13.60 19.17
CA GLU A 837 20.07 -15.00 18.76
C GLU A 837 19.01 -15.45 17.73
N MET A 838 17.79 -14.92 17.79
CA MET A 838 16.69 -15.40 16.94
C MET A 838 16.69 -14.79 15.53
N PHE A 839 17.15 -13.54 15.38
CA PHE A 839 16.97 -12.76 14.16
C PHE A 839 18.28 -12.22 13.57
N TYR A 840 19.34 -12.10 14.38
CA TYR A 840 20.60 -11.42 14.01
C TYR A 840 21.83 -12.30 14.23
N ASP A 841 21.65 -13.62 14.32
CA ASP A 841 22.71 -14.62 14.42
C ASP A 841 23.73 -14.37 15.55
N GLY A 842 23.30 -13.70 16.64
CA GLY A 842 24.14 -13.37 17.78
C GLY A 842 25.10 -12.20 17.56
N MET A 843 24.99 -11.47 16.44
CA MET A 843 25.93 -10.40 16.07
C MET A 843 25.74 -9.08 16.82
N LEU A 844 24.59 -8.84 17.48
CA LEU A 844 24.33 -7.57 18.18
C LEU A 844 25.16 -7.44 19.45
N ILE A 845 25.59 -6.21 19.73
CA ILE A 845 26.39 -5.86 20.91
C ILE A 845 25.60 -4.87 21.76
N ASP A 846 25.50 -5.12 23.07
CA ASP A 846 24.84 -4.21 23.99
C ASP A 846 25.81 -3.11 24.44
N ALA A 847 25.45 -1.84 24.20
CA ALA A 847 26.23 -0.70 24.64
C ALA A 847 26.39 -0.67 26.17
N PRO A 848 27.47 -0.10 26.73
CA PRO A 848 27.67 -0.04 28.17
C PRO A 848 26.51 0.63 28.93
N ALA A 849 25.91 1.69 28.35
CA ALA A 849 24.84 2.47 28.98
C ALA A 849 23.55 1.66 29.25
N VAL A 850 23.29 0.59 28.50
CA VAL A 850 22.09 -0.25 28.70
C VAL A 850 22.28 -1.34 29.74
N LYS A 851 23.51 -1.56 30.24
CA LYS A 851 23.86 -2.57 31.24
C LYS A 851 23.71 -2.02 32.67
N CYS A 852 22.62 -1.31 32.93
CA CYS A 852 22.32 -0.71 34.23
C CYS A 852 21.19 -1.46 34.94
N ASP A 853 21.24 -1.52 36.28
CA ASP A 853 20.18 -2.09 37.12
C ASP A 853 18.86 -1.34 36.98
N LEU A 854 17.72 -2.04 37.11
CA LEU A 854 16.43 -1.45 36.84
C LEU A 854 16.09 -0.34 37.83
N ASN A 855 16.49 -0.50 39.09
CA ASN A 855 16.30 0.52 40.11
C ASN A 855 17.17 1.77 39.88
N SER A 856 18.30 1.65 39.19
CA SER A 856 19.12 2.80 38.81
C SER A 856 18.46 3.59 37.67
N ALA A 857 17.84 2.89 36.71
CA ALA A 857 17.12 3.53 35.60
C ALA A 857 15.73 4.06 36.01
N LEU A 858 15.00 3.30 36.82
CA LEU A 858 13.63 3.57 37.27
C LEU A 858 13.48 3.21 38.76
N PRO A 859 13.81 4.13 39.69
CA PRO A 859 13.84 3.87 41.12
C PRO A 859 12.52 3.31 41.69
N GLY A 860 12.61 2.14 42.35
CA GLY A 860 11.46 1.48 42.98
C GLY A 860 10.56 0.69 42.01
N PHE A 861 10.82 0.76 40.71
CA PHE A 861 10.00 0.07 39.71
C PHE A 861 10.15 -1.45 39.76
N SER A 862 11.36 -1.96 40.03
CA SER A 862 11.60 -3.40 40.21
C SER A 862 10.69 -4.00 41.28
N THR A 863 10.55 -3.33 42.43
CA THR A 863 9.67 -3.76 43.52
C THR A 863 8.20 -3.83 43.08
N ILE A 864 7.72 -2.86 42.31
CA ILE A 864 6.36 -2.86 41.75
C ILE A 864 6.16 -4.08 40.84
N LEU A 865 7.11 -4.35 39.94
CA LEU A 865 7.03 -5.47 39.01
C LEU A 865 7.02 -6.82 39.72
N HIS A 866 7.91 -7.02 40.69
CA HIS A 866 7.93 -8.23 41.51
C HIS A 866 6.65 -8.38 42.33
N ASN A 867 6.07 -7.29 42.83
CA ASN A 867 4.78 -7.33 43.52
C ASN A 867 3.63 -7.73 42.60
N ILE A 868 3.63 -7.32 41.33
CA ILE A 868 2.64 -7.78 40.34
C ILE A 868 2.82 -9.29 40.10
N VAL A 869 4.05 -9.75 39.84
CA VAL A 869 4.33 -11.19 39.61
C VAL A 869 3.98 -12.04 40.83
N ALA A 870 4.28 -11.55 42.03
CA ALA A 870 3.97 -12.22 43.29
C ALA A 870 2.46 -12.52 43.47
N GLN A 871 1.56 -11.80 42.77
CA GLN A 871 0.12 -12.09 42.77
C GLN A 871 -0.25 -13.35 42.01
N SER A 872 0.64 -13.92 41.20
CA SER A 872 0.43 -15.18 40.48
C SER A 872 0.50 -16.39 41.40
N PHE A 873 0.97 -16.24 42.65
CA PHE A 873 1.11 -17.32 43.61
C PHE A 873 -0.07 -17.32 44.59
N SER A 874 -0.82 -18.43 44.62
CA SER A 874 -2.01 -18.59 45.46
C SER A 874 -1.70 -18.76 46.96
N ALA A 875 -0.46 -19.11 47.32
CA ALA A 875 -0.04 -19.41 48.70
C ALA A 875 1.05 -18.45 49.19
N GLY A 876 1.04 -18.15 50.50
CA GLY A 876 1.96 -17.18 51.13
C GLY A 876 3.43 -17.60 51.09
N ALA A 877 3.74 -18.88 51.32
CA ALA A 877 5.13 -19.36 51.34
C ALA A 877 5.83 -19.28 49.95
N PRO A 878 5.24 -19.79 48.84
CA PRO A 878 5.82 -19.60 47.50
C PRO A 878 5.96 -18.13 47.09
N ARG A 879 5.01 -17.28 47.51
CA ARG A 879 5.05 -15.84 47.25
C ARG A 879 6.23 -15.17 47.95
N ALA A 880 6.43 -15.46 49.23
CA ALA A 880 7.56 -14.93 50.00
C ALA A 880 8.91 -15.43 49.44
N ALA A 881 8.98 -16.72 49.07
CA ALA A 881 10.16 -17.30 48.45
C ALA A 881 10.49 -16.65 47.10
N TYR A 882 9.49 -16.33 46.27
CA TYR A 882 9.73 -15.57 45.02
C TYR A 882 10.28 -14.17 45.31
N LEU A 883 9.66 -13.42 46.22
CA LEU A 883 10.11 -12.04 46.53
C LEU A 883 11.53 -11.99 47.12
N GLN A 884 11.95 -13.03 47.85
CA GLN A 884 13.31 -13.13 48.38
C GLN A 884 14.37 -13.44 47.30
N ASN A 885 14.01 -14.23 46.28
CA ASN A 885 14.94 -14.69 45.25
C ASN A 885 14.79 -13.96 43.90
N ALA A 886 13.91 -12.98 43.84
CA ALA A 886 13.58 -12.23 42.64
C ALA A 886 14.81 -11.49 42.09
N THR A 887 15.19 -11.82 40.86
CA THR A 887 16.32 -11.20 40.16
C THR A 887 15.86 -10.04 39.28
N ASP A 888 16.79 -9.12 38.97
CA ASP A 888 16.54 -8.02 38.03
C ASP A 888 16.10 -8.52 36.63
N ALA A 889 16.68 -9.62 36.14
CA ALA A 889 16.24 -10.27 34.90
C ALA A 889 14.78 -10.75 34.98
N GLN A 890 14.37 -11.29 36.14
CA GLN A 890 12.98 -11.64 36.47
C GLN A 890 12.12 -10.42 36.87
N ALA A 891 12.57 -9.19 36.69
CA ALA A 891 11.68 -8.02 36.63
C ALA A 891 11.39 -7.65 35.16
N ARG A 892 12.42 -7.80 34.32
CA ARG A 892 12.44 -7.23 32.97
C ARG A 892 11.71 -8.04 31.92
N LEU A 893 11.89 -9.36 31.88
CA LEU A 893 11.37 -10.18 30.78
C LEU A 893 10.53 -11.35 31.29
N HIS A 894 9.24 -11.38 30.93
CA HIS A 894 8.31 -12.41 31.37
C HIS A 894 7.34 -12.88 30.31
N TRP A 895 6.98 -14.15 30.41
CA TRP A 895 5.75 -14.68 29.83
C TRP A 895 4.69 -14.81 30.93
N ILE A 896 3.66 -14.00 30.85
CA ILE A 896 2.48 -14.07 31.70
C ILE A 896 1.54 -15.10 31.05
N GLU A 897 1.59 -16.32 31.58
CA GLU A 897 0.81 -17.44 31.08
C GLU A 897 -0.62 -17.37 31.62
N MET A 898 -1.59 -17.37 30.70
CA MET A 898 -3.01 -17.45 31.04
C MET A 898 -3.59 -18.81 30.68
N ALA A 899 -4.62 -19.22 31.42
CA ALA A 899 -5.41 -20.39 31.08
C ALA A 899 -6.08 -20.21 29.71
N VAL A 900 -6.46 -21.34 29.12
CA VAL A 900 -7.15 -21.33 27.82
C VAL A 900 -8.51 -20.67 27.97
N ALA A 901 -8.75 -19.64 27.17
CA ALA A 901 -9.89 -18.75 27.25
C ALA A 901 -10.69 -18.71 25.93
N LYS A 902 -11.91 -18.17 26.00
CA LYS A 902 -12.74 -17.96 24.81
C LYS A 902 -12.14 -16.85 23.94
N VAL A 903 -11.87 -17.16 22.67
CA VAL A 903 -11.40 -16.18 21.69
C VAL A 903 -12.60 -15.38 21.16
N SER A 904 -12.51 -14.06 21.23
CA SER A 904 -13.45 -13.13 20.60
C SER A 904 -13.01 -12.82 19.18
N PHE A 905 -13.88 -13.08 18.21
CA PHE A 905 -13.64 -12.82 16.79
C PHE A 905 -14.56 -11.70 16.28
N VAL A 906 -13.97 -10.63 15.76
CA VAL A 906 -14.69 -9.53 15.10
C VAL A 906 -14.03 -9.25 13.76
N LYS A 907 -14.78 -9.39 12.66
CA LYS A 907 -14.29 -9.15 11.28
C LYS A 907 -12.94 -9.84 10.97
N GLY A 908 -12.75 -11.08 11.43
CA GLY A 908 -11.51 -11.85 11.22
C GLY A 908 -10.34 -11.46 12.14
N SER A 909 -10.54 -10.51 13.06
CA SER A 909 -9.56 -10.09 14.06
C SER A 909 -9.86 -10.72 15.42
N GLN A 910 -8.80 -11.09 16.16
CA GLN A 910 -8.89 -11.86 17.42
C GLN A 910 -8.69 -10.97 18.65
N ALA A 911 -9.26 -11.38 19.78
CA ALA A 911 -8.97 -10.83 21.10
C ALA A 911 -9.24 -11.90 22.16
N ILE A 912 -8.48 -11.90 23.25
CA ILE A 912 -8.76 -12.71 24.43
C ILE A 912 -9.10 -11.74 25.57
N LEU A 913 -10.37 -11.68 25.95
CA LEU A 913 -10.82 -10.71 26.96
C LEU A 913 -10.14 -10.93 28.31
N ASP A 914 -9.78 -12.16 28.63
CA ASP A 914 -9.11 -12.48 29.90
C ASP A 914 -7.71 -11.85 29.97
N HIS A 915 -6.98 -11.73 28.86
CA HIS A 915 -5.70 -11.00 28.82
C HIS A 915 -5.88 -9.52 29.19
N ILE A 916 -6.93 -8.91 28.63
CA ILE A 916 -7.27 -7.52 28.89
C ILE A 916 -7.73 -7.35 30.34
N ASN A 917 -8.60 -8.24 30.83
CA ASN A 917 -9.07 -8.23 32.22
C ASN A 917 -7.90 -8.36 33.19
N LEU A 918 -7.00 -9.32 32.99
CA LEU A 918 -5.79 -9.47 33.79
C LEU A 918 -4.97 -8.18 33.84
N PHE A 919 -4.79 -7.53 32.68
CA PHE A 919 -4.10 -6.26 32.63
C PHE A 919 -4.78 -5.21 33.51
N PHE A 920 -6.10 -5.01 33.38
CA PHE A 920 -6.83 -4.01 34.17
C PHE A 920 -6.92 -4.34 35.67
N ASP A 921 -7.02 -5.62 36.02
CA ASP A 921 -7.28 -6.04 37.39
C ASP A 921 -6.00 -6.16 38.23
N LYS A 922 -4.87 -6.54 37.60
CA LYS A 922 -3.62 -6.87 38.32
C LYS A 922 -2.44 -5.97 37.97
N ILE A 923 -2.33 -5.54 36.70
CA ILE A 923 -1.15 -4.83 36.19
C ILE A 923 -1.36 -3.31 36.23
N PHE A 924 -2.41 -2.83 35.56
CA PHE A 924 -2.73 -1.42 35.38
C PHE A 924 -2.78 -0.62 36.69
N PRO A 925 -3.43 -1.08 37.78
CA PRO A 925 -3.54 -0.27 39.00
C PRO A 925 -2.17 0.03 39.63
N GLN A 926 -1.25 -0.93 39.58
CA GLN A 926 0.10 -0.75 40.11
C GLN A 926 0.95 0.16 39.24
N LEU A 927 0.86 0.01 37.91
CA LEU A 927 1.56 0.89 36.98
C LEU A 927 1.03 2.33 37.07
N GLN A 928 -0.29 2.51 37.16
CA GLN A 928 -0.93 3.82 37.31
C GLN A 928 -0.49 4.49 38.62
N LYS A 929 -0.39 3.74 39.72
CA LYS A 929 0.11 4.26 41.00
C LYS A 929 1.55 4.75 40.90
N TYR A 930 2.40 4.07 40.12
CA TYR A 930 3.81 4.41 39.97
C TYR A 930 4.07 5.54 38.97
N PHE A 931 3.51 5.45 37.75
CA PHE A 931 3.77 6.42 36.69
C PHE A 931 2.80 7.60 36.66
N GLY A 932 1.57 7.43 37.18
CA GLY A 932 0.52 8.45 37.13
C GLY A 932 0.31 8.98 35.71
N LYS A 933 0.42 10.30 35.54
CA LYS A 933 0.30 10.99 34.24
C LYS A 933 1.43 10.69 33.24
N ARG A 934 2.51 10.01 33.67
CA ARG A 934 3.58 9.60 32.75
C ARG A 934 3.27 8.29 32.01
N MET A 935 2.20 7.58 32.37
CA MET A 935 1.85 6.27 31.81
C MET A 935 1.92 6.22 30.27
N HIS A 936 1.39 7.24 29.60
CA HIS A 936 1.34 7.28 28.13
C HIS A 936 2.73 7.29 27.46
N LYS A 937 3.72 7.95 28.09
CA LYS A 937 5.10 8.03 27.61
C LYS A 937 5.91 6.79 27.99
N GLU A 938 5.65 6.27 29.20
CA GLU A 938 6.50 5.26 29.84
C GLU A 938 6.11 3.83 29.49
N VAL A 939 4.81 3.57 29.25
CA VAL A 939 4.24 2.24 29.06
C VAL A 939 3.52 2.13 27.72
N MET A 940 3.85 1.09 26.95
CA MET A 940 3.22 0.79 25.67
C MET A 940 2.66 -0.63 25.65
N ILE A 941 1.43 -0.77 25.16
CA ILE A 941 0.82 -2.07 24.87
C ILE A 941 0.86 -2.31 23.36
N ILE A 942 1.45 -3.42 22.95
CA ILE A 942 1.41 -3.90 21.57
C ILE A 942 0.32 -4.96 21.47
N ALA A 943 -0.81 -4.59 20.88
CA ALA A 943 -1.90 -5.51 20.59
C ALA A 943 -1.71 -6.11 19.19
N ALA A 944 -1.57 -7.43 19.11
CA ALA A 944 -1.38 -8.12 17.82
C ALA A 944 -2.52 -7.86 16.82
N TYR A 945 -3.73 -7.69 17.33
CA TYR A 945 -4.95 -7.66 16.53
C TYR A 945 -5.78 -6.41 16.80
N SER A 946 -6.44 -5.88 15.77
CA SER A 946 -7.27 -4.68 15.89
C SER A 946 -8.46 -4.85 16.85
N ASN A 947 -9.03 -6.06 16.96
CA ASN A 947 -10.05 -6.35 17.96
C ASN A 947 -9.48 -6.19 19.37
N ALA A 948 -8.33 -6.77 19.69
CA ALA A 948 -7.69 -6.60 20.99
C ALA A 948 -7.37 -5.13 21.31
N LEU A 949 -6.81 -4.39 20.34
CA LEU A 949 -6.58 -2.94 20.46
C LEU A 949 -7.86 -2.19 20.83
N ASN A 950 -8.96 -2.43 20.08
CA ASN A 950 -10.24 -1.78 20.32
C ASN A 950 -10.80 -2.12 21.70
N GLN A 951 -10.61 -3.36 22.18
CA GLN A 951 -11.06 -3.74 23.52
C GLN A 951 -10.28 -3.00 24.62
N TYR A 952 -8.96 -2.82 24.47
CA TYR A 952 -8.18 -1.98 25.39
C TYR A 952 -8.68 -0.52 25.40
N GLU A 953 -8.86 0.08 24.21
CA GLU A 953 -9.37 1.46 24.11
C GLU A 953 -10.76 1.64 24.72
N ASN A 954 -11.65 0.67 24.53
CA ASN A 954 -12.98 0.68 25.12
C ASN A 954 -12.90 0.62 26.64
N ARG A 955 -12.07 -0.28 27.19
CA ARG A 955 -11.90 -0.42 28.65
C ARG A 955 -11.24 0.82 29.27
N PHE A 956 -10.29 1.48 28.60
CA PHE A 956 -9.79 2.79 29.04
C PHE A 956 -10.86 3.86 29.04
N SER A 957 -11.68 3.90 28.00
CA SER A 957 -12.78 4.86 27.89
C SER A 957 -13.82 4.67 29.01
N GLU A 958 -14.16 3.42 29.32
CA GLU A 958 -15.05 3.07 30.44
C GLU A 958 -14.43 3.45 31.79
N HIS A 959 -13.16 3.14 32.01
CA HIS A 959 -12.45 3.51 33.22
C HIS A 959 -12.42 5.03 33.41
N ARG A 960 -12.11 5.79 32.35
CA ARG A 960 -12.10 7.25 32.38
C ARG A 960 -13.46 7.86 32.70
N LYS A 961 -14.56 7.27 32.22
CA LYS A 961 -15.91 7.71 32.58
C LYS A 961 -16.21 7.58 34.07
N ARG A 962 -15.64 6.56 34.72
CA ARG A 962 -15.75 6.36 36.19
C ARG A 962 -14.77 7.22 36.99
N HIS A 963 -13.70 7.69 36.35
CA HIS A 963 -12.65 8.50 36.98
C HIS A 963 -12.37 9.78 36.15
N PRO A 964 -13.26 10.80 36.21
CA PRO A 964 -13.19 11.97 35.35
C PRO A 964 -11.92 12.82 35.49
N LEU A 965 -11.22 12.71 36.63
CA LEU A 965 -9.97 13.42 36.92
C LEU A 965 -8.76 12.86 36.13
N LEU A 966 -8.88 11.68 35.53
CA LEU A 966 -7.81 11.06 34.75
C LEU A 966 -7.92 11.44 33.26
N ASP A 967 -6.92 12.14 32.76
CA ASP A 967 -6.76 12.43 31.33
C ASP A 967 -6.08 11.26 30.57
N ILE A 968 -5.90 11.42 29.26
CA ILE A 968 -5.32 10.37 28.40
C ILE A 968 -3.85 10.03 28.76
N SER A 969 -3.11 10.97 29.36
CA SER A 969 -1.71 10.77 29.76
C SER A 969 -1.57 9.72 30.87
N SER A 970 -2.66 9.51 31.62
CA SER A 970 -2.75 8.55 32.73
C SER A 970 -2.95 7.09 32.28
N TYR A 971 -3.03 6.83 30.96
CA TYR A 971 -3.22 5.50 30.39
C TYR A 971 -2.05 5.15 29.46
N PRO A 972 -1.67 3.86 29.35
CA PRO A 972 -0.63 3.45 28.42
C PRO A 972 -1.11 3.65 26.98
N ARG A 973 -0.18 3.92 26.07
CA ARG A 973 -0.49 3.93 24.63
C ARG A 973 -0.67 2.49 24.13
N VAL A 974 -1.66 2.25 23.28
CA VAL A 974 -1.91 0.93 22.67
C VAL A 974 -1.73 1.04 21.17
N LEU A 975 -0.84 0.23 20.61
CA LEU A 975 -0.53 0.22 19.18
C LEU A 975 -0.63 -1.20 18.62
N THR A 976 -0.85 -1.31 17.32
CA THR A 976 -0.62 -2.58 16.62
C THR A 976 0.88 -2.82 16.44
N VAL A 977 1.28 -4.05 16.16
CA VAL A 977 2.70 -4.38 15.86
C VAL A 977 3.26 -3.46 14.77
N ASP A 978 2.52 -3.27 13.68
CA ASP A 978 2.96 -2.43 12.53
C ASP A 978 3.10 -0.96 12.88
N ALA A 979 2.21 -0.44 13.73
CA ALA A 979 2.24 0.95 14.18
C ALA A 979 3.30 1.20 15.26
N SER A 980 3.76 0.14 15.95
CA SER A 980 4.81 0.22 16.96
C SER A 980 6.23 0.28 16.38
N GLN A 981 6.42 -0.05 15.09
CA GLN A 981 7.73 0.08 14.44
C GLN A 981 8.20 1.54 14.47
N GLY A 982 9.48 1.76 14.77
CA GLY A 982 10.05 3.09 15.03
C GLY A 982 9.78 3.65 16.43
N GLN A 983 8.77 3.15 17.16
CA GLN A 983 8.46 3.61 18.52
C GLN A 983 9.22 2.81 19.60
N GLU A 984 9.35 3.36 20.80
CA GLU A 984 10.00 2.72 21.95
C GLU A 984 9.46 3.23 23.29
N ALA A 985 9.37 2.34 24.30
CA ALA A 985 8.90 2.66 25.65
C ALA A 985 9.79 2.03 26.72
N ASN A 986 9.77 2.59 27.92
CA ASN A 986 10.49 2.00 29.07
C ASN A 986 9.94 0.62 29.42
N MET A 987 8.61 0.47 29.43
CA MET A 987 7.93 -0.81 29.54
C MET A 987 7.06 -1.09 28.32
N VAL A 988 7.17 -2.30 27.78
CA VAL A 988 6.30 -2.80 26.70
C VAL A 988 5.59 -4.07 27.15
N ILE A 989 4.29 -4.12 26.91
CA ILE A 989 3.45 -5.30 27.12
C ILE A 989 2.93 -5.76 25.77
N VAL A 990 3.26 -6.99 25.36
CA VAL A 990 2.78 -7.58 24.10
C VAL A 990 1.58 -8.47 24.42
N ASP A 991 0.40 -8.09 23.95
CA ASP A 991 -0.77 -8.99 23.92
C ASP A 991 -0.88 -9.62 22.53
N GLY A 992 -0.40 -10.87 22.44
CA GLY A 992 -0.47 -11.66 21.21
C GLY A 992 -1.85 -12.25 20.94
N SER A 993 -2.79 -12.21 21.89
CA SER A 993 -4.05 -12.98 21.85
C SER A 993 -3.84 -14.43 21.38
N MET A 994 -2.72 -15.04 21.78
CA MET A 994 -2.26 -16.36 21.34
C MET A 994 -2.41 -17.38 22.47
N GLN A 995 -2.84 -18.60 22.16
CA GLN A 995 -3.02 -19.67 23.16
C GLN A 995 -2.28 -20.96 22.84
N TYR A 996 -2.14 -21.31 21.55
CA TYR A 996 -1.54 -22.54 21.06
C TYR A 996 -0.53 -22.26 19.95
N ALA A 997 0.51 -23.08 19.84
CA ALA A 997 1.54 -22.93 18.82
C ALA A 997 1.00 -23.19 17.41
N ASP A 998 0.25 -24.28 17.22
CA ASP A 998 -0.27 -24.75 15.94
C ASP A 998 -1.55 -24.04 15.47
N LYS A 999 -2.17 -23.22 16.34
CA LYS A 999 -3.34 -22.38 16.02
C LYS A 999 -3.00 -20.89 15.95
N MET A 1000 -1.74 -20.53 16.11
CA MET A 1000 -1.28 -19.16 15.91
C MET A 1000 -1.52 -18.74 14.45
N SER A 1001 -2.11 -17.56 14.24
CA SER A 1001 -2.29 -17.02 12.89
C SER A 1001 -0.95 -16.85 12.17
N PRO A 1002 -0.88 -17.07 10.84
CA PRO A 1002 0.31 -16.77 10.04
C PRO A 1002 0.88 -15.36 10.28
N PHE A 1003 0.00 -14.40 10.59
CA PHE A 1003 0.36 -13.03 10.94
C PHE A 1003 1.32 -12.92 12.14
N LEU A 1004 1.19 -13.74 13.18
CA LEU A 1004 2.13 -13.73 14.33
C LEU A 1004 3.26 -14.75 14.19
N GLN A 1005 3.19 -15.63 13.19
CA GLN A 1005 4.30 -16.51 12.83
C GLN A 1005 5.36 -15.76 12.01
N ASP A 1006 4.98 -14.64 11.39
CA ASP A 1006 5.89 -13.75 10.68
C ASP A 1006 7.06 -13.30 11.58
N ARG A 1007 8.27 -13.53 11.07
CA ARG A 1007 9.51 -13.28 11.82
C ARG A 1007 9.73 -11.78 12.03
N GLY A 1008 9.40 -10.94 11.04
CA GLY A 1008 9.55 -9.49 11.11
C GLY A 1008 8.65 -8.86 12.19
N ARG A 1009 7.37 -9.25 12.23
CA ARG A 1009 6.41 -8.83 13.26
C ARG A 1009 6.84 -9.27 14.66
N ALA A 1010 7.30 -10.50 14.81
CA ALA A 1010 7.80 -10.99 16.10
C ALA A 1010 9.04 -10.20 16.56
N ASN A 1011 9.98 -9.94 15.65
CA ASN A 1011 11.17 -9.14 15.93
C ASN A 1011 10.81 -7.71 16.35
N VAL A 1012 9.92 -7.03 15.60
CA VAL A 1012 9.45 -5.69 15.97
C VAL A 1012 8.83 -5.70 17.37
N ALA A 1013 7.90 -6.62 17.65
CA ALA A 1013 7.23 -6.70 18.95
C ALA A 1013 8.20 -6.92 20.12
N MET A 1014 9.29 -7.69 19.93
CA MET A 1014 10.27 -7.99 20.97
C MET A 1014 11.33 -6.90 21.17
N THR A 1015 11.44 -5.93 20.26
CA THR A 1015 12.55 -4.93 20.24
C THR A 1015 12.09 -3.50 20.52
N ARG A 1016 10.86 -3.30 21.03
CA ARG A 1016 10.34 -1.97 21.37
C ARG A 1016 10.64 -1.52 22.81
N ALA A 1017 10.98 -2.45 23.70
CA ALA A 1017 11.21 -2.15 25.11
C ALA A 1017 12.63 -1.61 25.36
N LYS A 1018 12.78 -0.64 26.25
CA LYS A 1018 14.08 -0.24 26.79
C LYS A 1018 14.48 -1.09 27.99
N HIS A 1019 13.62 -1.11 29.01
CA HIS A 1019 13.94 -1.72 30.30
C HIS A 1019 13.13 -2.98 30.60
N VAL A 1020 11.84 -3.03 30.22
CA VAL A 1020 10.92 -4.11 30.60
C VAL A 1020 10.05 -4.56 29.42
N LEU A 1021 10.01 -5.86 29.13
CA LEU A 1021 9.19 -6.50 28.10
C LEU A 1021 8.38 -7.65 28.73
N TRP A 1022 7.06 -7.52 28.80
CA TRP A 1022 6.17 -8.58 29.26
C TRP A 1022 5.27 -9.06 28.14
N ILE A 1023 4.98 -10.36 28.10
CA ILE A 1023 4.15 -10.97 27.05
C ILE A 1023 2.95 -11.65 27.69
N LEU A 1024 1.75 -11.29 27.25
CA LEU A 1024 0.50 -11.97 27.60
C LEU A 1024 0.21 -13.04 26.56
N GLY A 1025 0.10 -14.29 27.00
CA GLY A 1025 -0.17 -15.41 26.12
C GLY A 1025 -0.57 -16.67 26.86
N GLY A 1026 -1.20 -17.61 26.17
CA GLY A 1026 -1.59 -18.89 26.75
C GLY A 1026 -0.42 -19.89 26.82
N PRO A 1027 -0.73 -21.19 26.99
CA PRO A 1027 0.28 -22.24 27.22
C PRO A 1027 1.20 -22.50 26.02
N MET A 1028 0.80 -22.13 24.80
CA MET A 1028 1.55 -22.36 23.55
C MET A 1028 1.96 -23.81 23.30
N GLY A 1029 1.22 -24.77 23.86
CA GLY A 1029 1.33 -26.18 23.48
C GLY A 1029 0.80 -26.42 22.06
N ILE A 1030 1.09 -27.59 21.52
CA ILE A 1030 0.50 -28.07 20.25
C ILE A 1030 -0.84 -28.72 20.57
N LYS A 1031 -1.92 -28.24 19.95
CA LYS A 1031 -3.27 -28.77 20.11
C LYS A 1031 -3.54 -29.96 19.17
N ASP A 1032 -3.12 -29.87 17.91
CA ASP A 1032 -3.25 -30.94 16.93
C ASP A 1032 -1.94 -31.72 16.79
N ARG A 1033 -1.91 -32.99 17.23
CA ARG A 1033 -0.71 -33.84 17.20
C ARG A 1033 -0.12 -34.03 15.79
N ARG A 1034 -0.93 -33.88 14.74
CA ARG A 1034 -0.46 -33.94 13.34
C ARG A 1034 0.48 -32.80 12.96
N ASN A 1035 0.51 -31.73 13.75
CA ASN A 1035 1.36 -30.56 13.54
C ASN A 1035 2.61 -30.55 14.43
N SER A 1036 2.98 -31.71 15.02
CA SER A 1036 4.13 -31.84 15.92
C SER A 1036 5.47 -31.47 15.26
N ASP A 1037 5.58 -31.67 13.95
CA ASP A 1037 6.79 -31.37 13.16
C ASP A 1037 6.87 -29.91 12.68
N MET A 1038 5.90 -29.05 13.03
CA MET A 1038 5.96 -27.63 12.63
C MET A 1038 7.17 -26.92 13.27
N LYS A 1039 7.94 -26.21 12.44
CA LYS A 1039 9.00 -25.33 12.94
C LYS A 1039 8.40 -24.32 13.94
N PRO A 1040 8.93 -24.25 15.18
CA PRO A 1040 8.34 -23.41 16.21
C PRO A 1040 8.52 -21.93 15.87
N SER A 1041 7.44 -21.16 15.98
CA SER A 1041 7.45 -19.70 15.77
C SER A 1041 8.34 -18.99 16.81
N PRO A 1042 8.78 -17.75 16.54
CA PRO A 1042 9.65 -17.02 17.46
C PRO A 1042 9.09 -16.89 18.89
N PHE A 1043 7.79 -16.59 19.04
CA PHE A 1043 7.15 -16.51 20.36
C PHE A 1043 7.14 -17.86 21.11
N VAL A 1044 6.97 -18.98 20.40
CA VAL A 1044 7.02 -20.32 21.01
C VAL A 1044 8.43 -20.62 21.52
N ARG A 1045 9.46 -20.29 20.72
CA ARG A 1045 10.86 -20.43 21.11
C ARG A 1045 11.18 -19.57 22.33
N LEU A 1046 10.70 -18.32 22.34
CA LEU A 1046 10.88 -17.40 23.46
C LEU A 1046 10.25 -17.95 24.74
N LYS A 1047 8.98 -18.36 24.70
CA LYS A 1047 8.30 -18.96 25.87
C LYS A 1047 9.05 -20.17 26.42
N ARG A 1048 9.54 -21.06 25.55
CA ARG A 1048 10.32 -22.24 25.98
C ARG A 1048 11.59 -21.83 26.73
N ARG A 1049 12.33 -20.84 26.21
CA ARG A 1049 13.54 -20.32 26.86
C ARG A 1049 13.23 -19.65 28.20
N LEU A 1050 12.18 -18.84 28.26
CA LEU A 1050 11.72 -18.22 29.50
C LEU A 1050 11.28 -19.26 30.53
N GLY A 1051 10.66 -20.36 30.09
CA GLY A 1051 10.29 -21.47 30.97
C GLY A 1051 11.50 -22.12 31.64
N LEU A 1052 12.57 -22.35 30.89
CA LEU A 1052 13.83 -22.87 31.41
C LEU A 1052 14.52 -21.89 32.38
N ALA A 1053 14.29 -20.59 32.21
CA ALA A 1053 14.83 -19.53 33.07
C ALA A 1053 13.92 -19.17 34.26
N GLY A 1054 12.79 -19.87 34.47
CA GLY A 1054 11.84 -19.55 35.55
C GLY A 1054 11.13 -18.20 35.39
N GLN A 1055 10.96 -17.72 34.15
CA GLN A 1055 10.34 -16.45 33.76
C GLN A 1055 8.95 -16.64 33.11
N VAL A 1056 8.26 -17.72 33.46
CA VAL A 1056 6.88 -18.01 33.05
C VAL A 1056 6.01 -18.06 34.28
N HIS A 1057 5.04 -17.15 34.37
CA HIS A 1057 4.19 -17.00 35.55
C HIS A 1057 2.72 -17.20 35.18
N ARG A 1058 2.06 -18.15 35.84
CA ARG A 1058 0.64 -18.48 35.60
C ARG A 1058 -0.27 -17.60 36.44
N PHE A 1059 -1.13 -16.84 35.79
CA PHE A 1059 -2.18 -16.07 36.47
C PHE A 1059 -3.52 -16.80 36.32
N SER A 1060 -4.23 -16.94 37.43
CA SER A 1060 -5.56 -17.55 37.55
C SER A 1060 -6.67 -16.53 37.43
#